data_AF-A0A7J9REJ8-F1
#
_entry.id   AF-A0A7J9REJ8-F1
#
_cell.length_a   1.000
_cell.length_b   1.000
_cell.length_c   1.000
_cell.angle_alpha   90.00
_cell.angle_beta   90.00
_cell.angle_gamma   90.00
#
_symmetry.space_group_name_H-M   'P 1'
#
loop_
_entity.id
_entity.type
_entity.pdbx_description
1 polymer ?
#
loop_
_entity_poly.entity_id
_entity_poly.type
_entity_poly.pdbx_seq_one_letter_code
_entity_poly.pdbx_strand_id
1 'polypeptide(L)'
;MHRRLTAAILLGLVVLQISMSGAMTSPQHSEIRDEESKFLSSVNILNESEGEIVVVTVDGTNLRFTPDTITLKEGDSVHFFWSDELLAHNAVEENGLFDSGDTSRNVDYTYTFKIGENGTYQYVCEPHESLGMVGTIIVEPMPVPEPEPEPEPTTDDDKSSTLSVGEGEITSILFAPWLVAMFVLVGYISLRTDEYQLRLVLEAEEVEDVVEEEETETGNTLEESYRSRVLTLCALYVAQGIPWGFITVTFVTYLAAEGVAAKELAFLLTLGTLPWSLKFLWGPVIDRYQYRQMGRRRPWILIAQSGMILVLSTILLIPNPASDVQLIATIFLIYNIFTSLQDVSTDALAVDILKPHEIEKVNSYMFTSKTLGGMIGGAGLGTIIGIVGIKGAILLQIPILLVIMMVPLLMTERPGEKRFPWDENQITEDEESLQNDRDFSEIIANVKTAFSLKSTRLGIVLSLVLSLSFFLIPVLPLLFINELDWSEERFNATKGGLILIITMLGYIVGGQLGKKFGGKAVIIYSALGGALLTTTWGLTENWWSNDLFMISIWSIRTFVFAMVSMNIFSLMMKITWSEVGGTQFTAYMAMMNLSAIIGYQLTDPIASRFDYPTLFLIAAVLETLIIIATMFIDPDETRRTLSA
;
A
#
# COMPACT_ATOMS: atom_id res chain seq x y z
N MET A 1 -30.43 -27.25 2.48
CA MET A 1 -29.66 -26.02 2.79
C MET A 1 -29.58 -25.72 4.30
N HIS A 2 -30.69 -25.84 5.06
CA HIS A 2 -30.69 -25.57 6.52
C HIS A 2 -29.63 -26.30 7.36
N ARG A 3 -29.32 -27.57 7.09
CA ARG A 3 -28.35 -28.36 7.89
C ARG A 3 -26.89 -27.92 7.76
N ARG A 4 -26.48 -27.31 6.63
CA ARG A 4 -25.10 -26.82 6.42
C ARG A 4 -24.88 -25.43 7.01
N LEU A 5 -25.92 -24.58 7.00
CA LEU A 5 -25.90 -23.27 7.66
C LEU A 5 -25.86 -23.43 9.18
N THR A 6 -26.64 -24.35 9.76
CA THR A 6 -26.55 -24.68 11.20
C THR A 6 -25.19 -25.23 11.60
N ALA A 7 -24.50 -25.97 10.72
CA ALA A 7 -23.17 -26.51 11.01
C ALA A 7 -22.09 -25.40 11.04
N ALA A 8 -22.17 -24.41 10.15
CA ALA A 8 -21.31 -23.23 10.17
C ALA A 8 -21.60 -22.33 11.40
N ILE A 9 -22.87 -22.18 11.77
CA ILE A 9 -23.31 -21.46 12.98
C ILE A 9 -22.82 -22.15 14.26
N LEU A 10 -22.89 -23.48 14.32
CA LEU A 10 -22.35 -24.27 15.43
C LEU A 10 -20.83 -24.19 15.50
N LEU A 11 -20.13 -24.18 14.36
CA LEU A 11 -18.67 -24.00 14.33
C LEU A 11 -18.26 -22.61 14.85
N GLY A 12 -18.98 -21.56 14.44
CA GLY A 12 -18.74 -20.19 14.91
C GLY A 12 -19.01 -20.01 16.41
N LEU A 13 -20.07 -20.63 16.94
CA LEU A 13 -20.38 -20.63 18.38
C LEU A 13 -19.37 -21.47 19.20
N VAL A 14 -18.85 -22.56 18.63
CA VAL A 14 -17.82 -23.39 19.28
C VAL A 14 -16.48 -22.66 19.32
N VAL A 15 -16.11 -21.93 18.26
CA VAL A 15 -14.91 -21.06 18.27
C VAL A 15 -15.08 -19.95 19.32
N LEU A 16 -16.26 -19.30 19.38
CA LEU A 16 -16.55 -18.29 20.40
C LEU A 16 -16.46 -18.84 21.84
N GLN A 17 -16.97 -20.06 22.08
CA GLN A 17 -16.89 -20.70 23.39
C GLN A 17 -15.47 -21.15 23.77
N ILE A 18 -14.68 -21.65 22.82
CA ILE A 18 -13.28 -22.04 23.07
C ILE A 18 -12.45 -20.80 23.42
N SER A 19 -12.68 -19.67 22.74
CA SER A 19 -12.04 -18.38 23.06
C SER A 19 -12.43 -17.84 24.44
N MET A 20 -13.70 -17.97 24.86
CA MET A 20 -14.15 -17.54 26.19
C MET A 20 -13.70 -18.46 27.33
N SER A 21 -13.47 -19.75 27.04
CA SER A 21 -12.99 -20.74 28.02
C SER A 21 -11.52 -20.56 28.40
N GLY A 22 -10.70 -19.97 27.53
CA GLY A 22 -9.27 -19.73 27.81
C GLY A 22 -9.00 -18.52 28.71
N ALA A 23 -9.99 -17.65 28.92
CA ALA A 23 -9.83 -16.37 29.62
C ALA A 23 -10.02 -16.45 31.15
N MET A 24 -10.23 -17.63 31.75
CA MET A 24 -10.56 -17.77 33.18
C MET A 24 -9.47 -18.35 34.08
N THR A 25 -8.22 -18.45 33.64
CA THR A 25 -7.11 -18.85 34.53
C THR A 25 -5.94 -17.91 34.39
N SER A 26 -5.91 -16.86 35.21
CA SER A 26 -4.70 -16.12 35.55
C SER A 26 -3.84 -16.97 36.48
N PRO A 27 -2.52 -17.05 36.26
CA PRO A 27 -1.56 -17.16 37.33
C PRO A 27 -0.81 -15.84 37.46
N GLN A 28 -0.95 -15.19 38.62
CA GLN A 28 0.00 -14.20 39.13
C GLN A 28 1.39 -14.84 39.21
N HIS A 29 2.35 -14.44 38.36
CA HIS A 29 3.79 -14.56 38.63
C HIS A 29 4.62 -13.89 37.53
N SER A 30 5.30 -12.76 37.82
CA SER A 30 6.64 -12.46 37.27
C SER A 30 7.35 -11.19 37.77
N GLU A 31 6.90 -10.45 38.79
CA GLU A 31 7.59 -9.19 39.21
C GLU A 31 9.02 -9.34 39.78
N ILE A 32 9.57 -10.56 39.93
CA ILE A 32 10.91 -10.76 40.51
C ILE A 32 11.95 -11.23 39.48
N ARG A 33 11.53 -11.67 38.28
CA ARG A 33 12.46 -12.17 37.23
C ARG A 33 12.98 -11.09 36.29
N ASP A 34 12.29 -9.96 36.17
CA ASP A 34 12.66 -8.90 35.22
C ASP A 34 13.80 -8.01 35.73
N GLU A 35 13.98 -7.86 37.05
CA GLU A 35 15.11 -7.11 37.62
C GLU A 35 16.42 -7.91 37.58
N GLU A 36 16.40 -9.22 37.85
CA GLU A 36 17.59 -10.08 37.73
C GLU A 36 18.03 -10.26 36.27
N SER A 37 17.08 -10.34 35.33
CA SER A 37 17.36 -10.43 33.89
C SER A 37 17.94 -9.13 33.34
N LYS A 38 17.42 -7.96 33.74
CA LYS A 38 17.97 -6.64 33.35
C LYS A 38 19.35 -6.38 33.96
N PHE A 39 19.61 -6.86 35.19
CA PHE A 39 20.92 -6.75 35.80
C PHE A 39 21.96 -7.64 35.09
N LEU A 40 21.61 -8.90 34.79
CA LEU A 40 22.51 -9.81 34.06
C LEU A 40 22.70 -9.46 32.59
N SER A 41 21.70 -8.87 31.92
CA SER A 41 21.87 -8.33 30.56
C SER A 41 22.76 -7.10 30.54
N SER A 42 22.69 -6.22 31.54
CA SER A 42 23.58 -5.06 31.65
C SER A 42 25.05 -5.43 31.92
N VAL A 43 25.30 -6.56 32.58
CA VAL A 43 26.67 -7.08 32.81
C VAL A 43 27.24 -7.78 31.56
N ASN A 44 26.41 -8.38 30.72
CA ASN A 44 26.85 -9.03 29.48
C ASN A 44 27.05 -8.08 28.29
N ILE A 45 26.53 -6.84 28.33
CA ILE A 45 26.72 -5.85 27.25
C ILE A 45 28.09 -5.16 27.32
N LEU A 46 28.82 -5.26 28.44
CA LEU A 46 30.10 -4.58 28.60
C LEU A 46 31.32 -5.28 27.97
N ASN A 47 31.14 -6.40 27.26
CA ASN A 47 32.29 -7.23 26.88
C ASN A 47 32.42 -7.63 25.40
N GLU A 48 31.60 -7.11 24.47
CA GLU A 48 31.73 -7.48 23.05
C GLU A 48 31.27 -6.35 22.08
N SER A 49 31.80 -5.14 22.23
CA SER A 49 31.90 -4.21 21.10
C SER A 49 33.32 -4.32 20.52
N GLU A 50 33.46 -4.84 19.30
CA GLU A 50 34.70 -4.67 18.54
C GLU A 50 34.89 -3.16 18.31
N GLY A 51 35.78 -2.53 19.07
CA GLY A 51 36.09 -1.10 18.96
C GLY A 51 36.69 -0.75 17.60
N GLU A 52 36.56 0.50 17.19
CA GLU A 52 37.08 1.00 15.93
C GLU A 52 38.62 0.96 15.92
N ILE A 53 39.22 0.63 14.77
CA ILE A 53 40.69 0.63 14.61
C ILE A 53 41.09 1.78 13.69
N VAL A 54 41.83 2.75 14.22
CA VAL A 54 42.36 3.88 13.44
C VAL A 54 43.84 3.64 13.13
N VAL A 55 44.18 3.67 11.84
CA VAL A 55 45.54 3.44 11.36
C VAL A 55 46.34 4.73 11.32
N VAL A 56 47.53 4.72 11.94
CA VAL A 56 48.54 5.77 11.86
C VAL A 56 49.73 5.27 11.05
N THR A 57 50.14 6.05 10.07
CA THR A 57 51.29 5.76 9.20
C THR A 57 52.30 6.91 9.21
N VAL A 58 53.36 6.83 8.39
CA VAL A 58 54.36 7.88 8.20
C VAL A 58 54.07 8.63 6.89
N ASP A 59 54.20 9.96 6.92
CA ASP A 59 53.91 10.80 5.76
C ASP A 59 55.00 10.75 4.67
N GLY A 60 54.73 11.36 3.52
CA GLY A 60 55.68 11.42 2.41
C GLY A 60 56.99 12.19 2.68
N THR A 61 57.10 12.90 3.81
CA THR A 61 58.35 13.57 4.25
C THR A 61 59.22 12.67 5.12
N ASN A 62 58.71 11.51 5.53
CA ASN A 62 59.36 10.55 6.42
C ASN A 62 59.69 11.10 7.82
N LEU A 63 59.07 12.21 8.23
CA LEU A 63 59.36 12.89 9.50
C LEU A 63 58.09 13.30 10.27
N ARG A 64 56.92 12.82 9.85
CA ARG A 64 55.64 13.08 10.53
C ARG A 64 54.74 11.86 10.50
N PHE A 65 53.95 11.69 11.56
CA PHE A 65 52.83 10.76 11.56
C PHE A 65 51.68 11.29 10.71
N THR A 66 50.92 10.41 10.07
CA THR A 66 49.69 10.73 9.35
C THR A 66 48.60 9.73 9.72
N PRO A 67 47.46 10.20 10.25
CA PRO A 67 47.25 11.54 10.83
C PRO A 67 48.20 11.82 12.02
N ASP A 68 48.47 13.10 12.29
CA ASP A 68 49.29 13.57 13.42
C ASP A 68 48.48 13.74 14.71
N THR A 69 47.16 13.84 14.60
CA THR A 69 46.21 13.76 15.73
C THR A 69 45.04 12.85 15.39
N ILE A 70 44.71 11.94 16.29
CA ILE A 70 43.52 11.08 16.20
C ILE A 70 42.65 11.22 17.44
N THR A 71 41.35 10.98 17.26
CA THR A 71 40.37 10.92 18.36
C THR A 71 39.73 9.53 18.36
N LEU A 72 39.79 8.85 19.49
CA LEU A 72 39.31 7.51 19.75
C LEU A 72 38.34 7.53 20.94
N LYS A 73 37.53 6.49 21.11
CA LYS A 73 36.78 6.24 22.34
C LYS A 73 37.43 5.13 23.14
N GLU A 74 37.19 5.09 24.46
CA GLU A 74 37.55 3.91 25.25
C GLU A 74 36.91 2.65 24.64
N GLY A 75 37.72 1.62 24.40
CA GLY A 75 37.37 0.43 23.63
C GLY A 75 37.98 0.38 22.23
N ASP A 76 38.33 1.53 21.65
CA ASP A 76 38.93 1.63 20.31
C ASP A 76 40.44 1.37 20.34
N SER A 77 41.02 1.10 19.16
CA SER A 77 42.44 0.81 19.00
C SER A 77 43.14 1.76 18.04
N VAL A 78 44.40 2.08 18.34
CA VAL A 78 45.34 2.67 17.38
C VAL A 78 46.18 1.58 16.74
N HIS A 79 46.33 1.61 15.43
CA HIS A 79 47.17 0.68 14.66
C HIS A 79 48.28 1.45 13.95
N PHE A 80 49.51 1.29 14.42
CA PHE A 80 50.70 1.83 13.79
C PHE A 80 51.15 0.87 12.69
N PHE A 81 51.02 1.31 11.43
CA PHE A 81 51.33 0.49 10.27
C PHE A 81 52.09 1.27 9.19
N TRP A 82 53.30 0.79 8.88
CA TRP A 82 54.09 1.25 7.72
C TRP A 82 55.02 0.16 7.23
N SER A 83 55.35 0.20 5.94
CA SER A 83 56.22 -0.78 5.26
C SER A 83 57.15 -0.07 4.30
N ASP A 84 58.41 -0.50 4.27
CA ASP A 84 59.48 -0.01 3.39
C ASP A 84 59.81 1.50 3.50
N GLU A 85 59.56 2.11 4.66
CA GLU A 85 59.83 3.54 4.91
C GLU A 85 61.30 3.92 4.68
N LEU A 86 61.59 5.16 4.28
CA LEU A 86 62.96 5.58 3.97
C LEU A 86 63.87 5.54 5.22
N LEU A 87 63.33 5.95 6.37
CA LEU A 87 63.98 5.95 7.68
C LEU A 87 63.31 4.91 8.60
N ALA A 88 64.02 4.48 9.65
CA ALA A 88 63.46 3.59 10.66
C ALA A 88 62.68 4.40 11.71
N HIS A 89 61.50 3.93 12.08
CA HIS A 89 60.57 4.61 12.98
C HIS A 89 60.08 3.68 14.08
N ASN A 90 59.65 4.27 15.19
CA ASN A 90 58.83 3.65 16.22
C ASN A 90 57.78 4.67 16.71
N ALA A 91 56.84 4.22 17.52
CA ALA A 91 55.86 5.04 18.21
C ALA A 91 55.90 4.66 19.70
N VAL A 92 56.37 5.58 20.53
CA VAL A 92 56.51 5.41 21.97
C VAL A 92 55.74 6.53 22.67
N GLU A 93 54.78 6.16 23.51
CA GLU A 93 54.02 7.12 24.32
C GLU A 93 54.87 7.66 25.48
N GLU A 94 54.77 8.96 25.78
CA GLU A 94 55.66 9.66 26.72
C GLU A 94 55.68 9.08 28.14
N ASN A 95 54.57 8.49 28.60
CA ASN A 95 54.42 7.90 29.93
C ASN A 95 54.53 6.37 29.93
N GLY A 96 54.91 5.77 28.79
CA GLY A 96 55.12 4.32 28.64
C GLY A 96 53.84 3.51 28.58
N LEU A 97 52.71 4.10 28.19
CA LEU A 97 51.45 3.37 28.03
C LEU A 97 51.54 2.31 26.93
N PHE A 98 52.22 2.66 25.84
CA PHE A 98 52.52 1.75 24.74
C PHE A 98 53.87 2.08 24.09
N ASP A 99 54.47 1.06 23.47
CA ASP A 99 55.75 1.13 22.77
C ASP A 99 55.72 0.13 21.60
N SER A 100 55.88 0.63 20.38
CA SER A 100 55.90 -0.23 19.17
C SER A 100 57.19 -1.06 19.01
N GLY A 101 58.16 -0.93 19.92
CA GLY A 101 59.43 -1.63 19.95
C GLY A 101 60.59 -0.90 19.26
N ASP A 102 61.67 -1.63 18.98
CA ASP A 102 62.86 -1.11 18.32
C ASP A 102 62.53 -0.42 16.99
N THR A 103 63.24 0.69 16.69
CA THR A 103 63.06 1.44 15.44
C THR A 103 63.20 0.55 14.21
N SER A 104 62.19 0.53 13.35
CA SER A 104 62.13 -0.33 12.17
C SER A 104 61.57 0.39 10.96
N ARG A 105 61.99 -0.04 9.76
CA ARG A 105 61.40 0.43 8.48
C ARG A 105 60.03 -0.19 8.20
N ASN A 106 59.66 -1.20 8.99
CA ASN A 106 58.37 -1.88 8.94
C ASN A 106 57.85 -2.05 10.36
N VAL A 107 56.67 -1.50 10.65
CA VAL A 107 55.99 -1.65 11.94
C VAL A 107 54.55 -2.07 11.69
N ASP A 108 54.10 -3.00 12.51
CA ASP A 108 52.72 -3.48 12.58
C ASP A 108 52.41 -3.70 14.07
N TYR A 109 51.87 -2.66 14.71
CA TYR A 109 51.65 -2.63 16.15
C TYR A 109 50.30 -2.00 16.49
N THR A 110 49.49 -2.69 17.30
CA THR A 110 48.16 -2.23 17.71
C THR A 110 48.09 -2.10 19.22
N TYR A 111 47.50 -0.99 19.69
CA TYR A 111 47.18 -0.78 21.09
C TYR A 111 45.70 -0.43 21.26
N THR A 112 45.01 -1.11 22.17
CA THR A 112 43.59 -0.91 22.48
C THR A 112 43.45 -0.18 23.81
N PHE A 113 42.75 0.96 23.80
CA PHE A 113 42.49 1.74 25.00
C PHE A 113 41.36 1.13 25.81
N LYS A 114 41.62 0.82 27.07
CA LYS A 114 40.63 0.21 27.98
C LYS A 114 39.72 1.26 28.60
N ILE A 115 38.58 0.81 29.11
CA ILE A 115 37.71 1.63 29.96
C ILE A 115 38.53 2.14 31.16
N GLY A 116 38.54 3.46 31.37
CA GLY A 116 39.36 4.17 32.35
C GLY A 116 40.66 4.75 31.81
N GLU A 117 40.98 4.57 30.52
CA GLU A 117 42.14 5.16 29.84
C GLU A 117 41.75 6.38 28.98
N ASN A 118 40.63 7.05 29.26
CA ASN A 118 40.30 8.34 28.63
C ASN A 118 41.33 9.43 28.99
N GLY A 119 41.76 10.22 28.00
CA GLY A 119 42.82 11.19 28.18
C GLY A 119 43.43 11.67 26.87
N THR A 120 44.50 12.46 26.97
CA THR A 120 45.29 12.87 25.80
C THR A 120 46.69 12.32 25.95
N TYR A 121 47.13 11.53 24.98
CA TYR A 121 48.41 10.84 24.96
C TYR A 121 49.28 11.42 23.84
N GLN A 122 50.48 11.85 24.19
CA GLN A 122 51.48 12.23 23.20
C GLN A 122 52.46 11.06 23.02
N TYR A 123 52.81 10.80 21.77
CA TYR A 123 53.78 9.77 21.43
C TYR A 123 54.77 10.33 20.41
N VAL A 124 55.98 9.79 20.45
CA VAL A 124 57.11 10.27 19.66
C VAL A 124 57.72 9.13 18.85
N CYS A 125 58.37 9.50 17.76
CA CYS A 125 59.35 8.64 17.11
C CYS A 125 60.73 8.96 17.72
N GLU A 126 61.26 8.08 18.57
CA GLU A 126 62.52 8.31 19.31
C GLU A 126 63.70 8.78 18.42
N PRO A 127 63.98 8.20 17.23
CA PRO A 127 65.09 8.68 16.40
C PRO A 127 64.85 10.05 15.77
N HIS A 128 63.60 10.53 15.71
CA HIS A 128 63.20 11.77 15.05
C HIS A 128 62.50 12.77 16.00
N GLU A 129 62.52 12.52 17.30
CA GLU A 129 61.92 13.38 18.33
C GLU A 129 62.51 14.79 18.27
N SER A 130 63.84 14.90 18.13
CA SER A 130 64.56 16.18 17.99
C SER A 130 64.18 16.98 16.73
N LEU A 131 63.53 16.34 15.75
CA LEU A 131 63.01 16.96 14.53
C LEU A 131 61.51 17.27 14.62
N GLY A 132 60.86 16.96 15.75
CA GLY A 132 59.45 17.26 16.02
C GLY A 132 58.47 16.20 15.51
N MET A 133 58.91 14.94 15.33
CA MET A 133 58.03 13.83 14.95
C MET A 133 57.22 13.33 16.17
N VAL A 134 56.16 14.06 16.47
CA VAL A 134 55.23 13.82 17.59
C VAL A 134 53.81 13.61 17.04
N GLY A 135 53.07 12.70 17.64
CA GLY A 135 51.64 12.51 17.38
C GLY A 135 50.82 12.62 18.66
N THR A 136 49.51 12.85 18.51
CA THR A 136 48.57 13.00 19.64
C THR A 136 47.37 12.07 19.48
N ILE A 137 47.03 11.33 20.53
CA ILE A 137 45.82 10.50 20.61
C ILE A 137 44.91 11.09 21.69
N ILE A 138 43.70 11.47 21.32
CA ILE A 138 42.66 11.92 22.25
C ILE A 138 41.68 10.76 22.44
N VAL A 139 41.58 10.24 23.65
CA VAL A 139 40.64 9.17 24.00
C VAL A 139 39.49 9.75 24.79
N GLU A 140 38.32 9.75 24.19
CA GLU A 140 37.07 10.16 24.83
C GLU A 140 36.53 9.03 25.71
N PRO A 141 35.97 9.34 26.90
CA PRO A 141 35.39 8.33 27.76
C PRO A 141 34.24 7.62 27.04
N MET A 142 34.10 6.31 27.26
CA MET A 142 32.94 5.59 26.76
C MET A 142 31.68 6.26 27.32
N PRO A 143 30.70 6.65 26.49
CA PRO A 143 29.48 7.25 27.01
C PRO A 143 28.80 6.24 27.92
N VAL A 144 28.80 6.53 29.23
CA VAL A 144 27.96 5.81 30.19
C VAL A 144 26.52 6.03 29.72
N PRO A 145 25.72 4.99 29.45
CA PRO A 145 24.31 5.18 29.20
C PRO A 145 23.69 5.72 30.49
N GLU A 146 23.53 7.05 30.57
CA GLU A 146 22.64 7.64 31.55
C GLU A 146 21.23 7.09 31.29
N PRO A 147 20.47 6.70 32.32
CA PRO A 147 19.05 6.47 32.13
C PRO A 147 18.46 7.75 31.56
N GLU A 148 17.77 7.64 30.41
CA GLU A 148 17.15 8.78 29.75
C GLU A 148 16.39 9.64 30.77
N PRO A 149 16.59 10.97 30.80
CA PRO A 149 15.76 11.82 31.63
C PRO A 149 14.32 11.72 31.11
N GLU A 150 13.36 11.50 32.01
CA GLU A 150 11.94 11.65 31.70
C GLU A 150 11.74 12.99 30.96
N PRO A 151 11.04 13.02 29.81
CA PRO A 151 10.93 14.23 29.02
C PRO A 151 10.18 15.31 29.82
N GLU A 152 10.87 16.40 30.15
CA GLU A 152 10.20 17.64 30.54
C GLU A 152 9.25 18.09 29.43
N PRO A 153 8.08 18.67 29.77
CA PRO A 153 7.07 19.03 28.78
C PRO A 153 7.54 20.25 27.98
N THR A 154 8.11 20.01 26.80
CA THR A 154 8.40 21.07 25.83
C THR A 154 7.12 21.49 25.13
N THR A 155 6.63 22.70 25.44
CA THR A 155 5.72 23.44 24.57
C THR A 155 6.51 23.96 23.37
N ASP A 156 6.39 23.31 22.21
CA ASP A 156 6.52 23.95 20.88
C ASP A 156 6.11 22.96 19.76
N ASP A 157 5.24 23.47 18.88
CA ASP A 157 4.36 22.79 17.91
C ASP A 157 5.04 22.19 16.65
N ASP A 158 6.24 21.58 16.74
CA ASP A 158 6.90 21.06 15.53
C ASP A 158 7.71 19.76 15.74
N LYS A 159 7.10 18.79 16.43
CA LYS A 159 7.50 17.38 16.34
C LYS A 159 6.55 16.66 15.39
N SER A 160 7.09 16.11 14.31
CA SER A 160 6.53 14.92 13.67
C SER A 160 6.22 13.91 14.77
N SER A 161 4.95 13.75 15.12
CA SER A 161 4.48 12.81 16.12
C SER A 161 4.89 11.41 15.69
N THR A 162 5.87 10.82 16.38
CA THR A 162 6.11 9.38 16.28
C THR A 162 4.84 8.71 16.80
N LEU A 163 4.05 8.14 15.89
CA LEU A 163 2.82 7.42 16.21
C LEU A 163 3.14 6.37 17.28
N SER A 164 2.48 6.47 18.44
CA SER A 164 2.60 5.53 19.55
C SER A 164 1.24 4.90 19.84
N VAL A 165 1.27 3.68 20.37
CA VAL A 165 0.05 2.98 20.80
C VAL A 165 -0.11 3.19 22.30
N GLY A 166 -1.33 3.55 22.72
CA GLY A 166 -1.66 3.84 24.10
C GLY A 166 -1.92 2.57 24.91
N GLU A 167 -2.07 2.75 26.22
CA GLU A 167 -2.30 1.65 27.18
C GLU A 167 -3.79 1.46 27.54
N GLY A 168 -4.69 2.26 26.99
CA GLY A 168 -6.10 2.20 27.34
C GLY A 168 -6.77 0.91 26.88
N GLU A 169 -7.27 0.13 27.83
CA GLU A 169 -8.02 -1.10 27.53
C GLU A 169 -9.54 -0.83 27.58
N ILE A 170 -10.27 -1.22 26.52
CA ILE A 170 -11.73 -1.34 26.58
C ILE A 170 -12.07 -2.82 26.70
N THR A 171 -12.74 -3.18 27.80
CA THR A 171 -13.16 -4.56 28.03
C THR A 171 -13.95 -5.11 26.85
N SER A 172 -13.51 -6.25 26.30
CA SER A 172 -14.12 -6.93 25.15
C SER A 172 -15.63 -7.20 25.30
N ILE A 173 -16.10 -7.36 26.54
CA ILE A 173 -17.53 -7.53 26.88
C ILE A 173 -18.38 -6.35 26.39
N LEU A 174 -17.83 -5.13 26.30
CA LEU A 174 -18.56 -3.96 25.81
C LEU A 174 -18.84 -4.01 24.30
N PHE A 175 -18.06 -4.77 23.54
CA PHE A 175 -18.26 -4.98 22.10
C PHE A 175 -19.25 -6.11 21.81
N ALA A 176 -19.46 -7.04 22.77
CA ALA A 176 -20.29 -8.21 22.59
C ALA A 176 -21.75 -7.89 22.23
N PRO A 177 -22.46 -6.91 22.87
CA PRO A 177 -23.81 -6.55 22.47
C PRO A 177 -23.91 -6.11 21.01
N TRP A 178 -22.93 -5.35 20.53
CA TRP A 178 -22.88 -4.89 19.14
C TRP A 178 -22.68 -6.07 18.17
N LEU A 179 -21.69 -6.92 18.43
CA LEU A 179 -21.39 -8.07 17.57
C LEU A 179 -22.55 -9.09 17.54
N VAL A 180 -23.18 -9.34 18.69
CA VAL A 180 -24.37 -10.20 18.78
C VAL A 180 -25.53 -9.55 18.03
N ALA A 181 -25.76 -8.24 18.17
CA ALA A 181 -26.80 -7.53 17.42
C ALA A 181 -26.55 -7.62 15.91
N MET A 182 -25.31 -7.50 15.45
CA MET A 182 -24.95 -7.67 14.04
C MET A 182 -25.16 -9.10 13.55
N PHE A 183 -24.81 -10.10 14.35
CA PHE A 183 -25.08 -11.50 14.02
C PHE A 183 -26.57 -11.79 13.90
N VAL A 184 -27.38 -11.28 14.85
CA VAL A 184 -28.84 -11.39 14.83
C VAL A 184 -29.43 -10.63 13.65
N LEU A 185 -28.94 -9.43 13.35
CA LEU A 185 -29.36 -8.63 12.21
C LEU A 185 -29.11 -9.36 10.90
N VAL A 186 -27.91 -9.91 10.69
CA VAL A 186 -27.62 -10.72 9.50
C VAL A 186 -28.53 -11.93 9.43
N GLY A 187 -28.72 -12.65 10.55
CA GLY A 187 -29.69 -13.77 10.61
C GLY A 187 -31.11 -13.36 10.24
N TYR A 188 -31.57 -12.19 10.70
CA TYR A 188 -32.88 -11.62 10.37
C TYR A 188 -33.01 -11.31 8.87
N ILE A 189 -32.00 -10.67 8.28
CA ILE A 189 -31.98 -10.31 6.85
C ILE A 189 -31.90 -11.60 6.00
N SER A 190 -31.10 -12.60 6.41
CA SER A 190 -30.99 -13.89 5.74
C SER A 190 -32.29 -14.69 5.73
N LEU A 191 -33.20 -14.48 6.67
CA LEU A 191 -34.54 -15.09 6.67
C LEU A 191 -35.52 -14.35 5.75
N ARG A 192 -35.18 -13.14 5.30
CA ARG A 192 -36.00 -12.27 4.44
C ARG A 192 -35.26 -11.95 3.15
N THR A 193 -34.78 -12.98 2.47
CA THR A 193 -33.98 -12.83 1.25
C THR A 193 -34.66 -12.00 0.18
N ASP A 194 -35.99 -12.06 0.10
CA ASP A 194 -36.76 -11.37 -0.94
C ASP A 194 -36.90 -9.88 -0.64
N GLU A 195 -37.21 -9.52 0.61
CA GLU A 195 -37.35 -8.11 1.04
C GLU A 195 -36.03 -7.36 0.94
N TYR A 196 -34.90 -8.05 1.13
CA TYR A 196 -33.56 -7.47 1.12
C TYR A 196 -32.76 -7.76 -0.15
N GLN A 197 -33.38 -8.29 -1.22
CA GLN A 197 -32.72 -8.63 -2.48
C GLN A 197 -31.43 -9.46 -2.32
N LEU A 198 -31.47 -10.48 -1.45
CA LEU A 198 -30.37 -11.44 -1.24
C LEU A 198 -30.59 -12.77 -1.98
N ARG A 199 -31.40 -12.76 -3.05
CA ARG A 199 -31.69 -13.98 -3.80
C ARG A 199 -30.44 -14.49 -4.51
N LEU A 200 -30.33 -15.82 -4.55
CA LEU A 200 -29.38 -16.53 -5.38
C LEU A 200 -29.74 -16.25 -6.85
N VAL A 201 -28.73 -15.96 -7.68
CA VAL A 201 -28.85 -15.96 -9.14
C VAL A 201 -29.12 -17.42 -9.53
N LEU A 202 -30.37 -17.77 -9.84
CA LEU A 202 -30.80 -19.15 -10.07
C LEU A 202 -30.39 -19.62 -11.48
N GLU A 203 -30.21 -20.93 -11.65
CA GLU A 203 -29.80 -21.62 -12.90
C GLU A 203 -30.55 -21.19 -14.18
N ALA A 204 -31.73 -20.56 -14.09
CA ALA A 204 -32.45 -20.03 -15.25
C ALA A 204 -31.75 -18.81 -15.89
N GLU A 205 -31.18 -17.90 -15.09
CA GLU A 205 -30.31 -16.82 -15.61
C GLU A 205 -29.00 -17.44 -16.16
N GLU A 206 -28.42 -18.46 -15.51
CA GLU A 206 -27.22 -19.12 -16.04
C GLU A 206 -27.47 -19.83 -17.38
N VAL A 207 -28.66 -20.38 -17.63
CA VAL A 207 -29.01 -21.01 -18.93
C VAL A 207 -29.24 -19.96 -20.01
N GLU A 208 -29.93 -18.84 -19.70
CA GLU A 208 -30.05 -17.71 -20.64
C GLU A 208 -28.68 -17.07 -20.93
N ASP A 209 -27.82 -16.90 -19.92
CA ASP A 209 -26.48 -16.35 -20.05
C ASP A 209 -25.56 -17.25 -20.90
N VAL A 210 -25.63 -18.58 -20.76
CA VAL A 210 -24.83 -19.53 -21.57
C VAL A 210 -25.28 -19.49 -23.04
N VAL A 211 -26.58 -19.36 -23.30
CA VAL A 211 -27.11 -19.23 -24.66
C VAL A 211 -26.73 -17.87 -25.27
N GLU A 212 -26.77 -16.78 -24.49
CA GLU A 212 -26.27 -15.47 -24.93
C GLU A 212 -24.74 -15.43 -25.13
N GLU A 213 -23.94 -16.07 -24.27
CA GLU A 213 -22.48 -16.15 -24.41
C GLU A 213 -22.09 -16.87 -25.71
N GLU A 214 -22.79 -17.95 -26.09
CA GLU A 214 -22.56 -18.66 -27.36
C GLU A 214 -23.01 -17.85 -28.60
N GLU A 215 -24.11 -17.11 -28.53
CA GLU A 215 -24.60 -16.28 -29.65
C GLU A 215 -23.75 -15.02 -29.88
N THR A 216 -23.05 -14.52 -28.86
CA THR A 216 -22.32 -13.23 -28.92
C THR A 216 -20.80 -13.36 -29.13
N GLU A 217 -20.23 -14.57 -29.08
CA GLU A 217 -18.78 -14.79 -29.32
C GLU A 217 -18.29 -14.44 -30.74
N THR A 218 -19.18 -14.28 -31.73
CA THR A 218 -18.80 -14.04 -33.13
C THR A 218 -18.57 -12.57 -33.50
N GLY A 219 -18.88 -11.63 -32.61
CA GLY A 219 -18.70 -10.20 -32.86
C GLY A 219 -17.25 -9.72 -32.74
N ASN A 220 -16.92 -8.59 -33.38
CA ASN A 220 -15.57 -8.00 -33.34
C ASN A 220 -15.47 -6.79 -32.39
N THR A 221 -16.58 -6.42 -31.74
CA THR A 221 -16.70 -5.24 -30.88
C THR A 221 -16.71 -5.62 -29.40
N LEU A 222 -16.51 -4.65 -28.52
CA LEU A 222 -16.56 -4.87 -27.07
C LEU A 222 -17.98 -5.19 -26.59
N GLU A 223 -19.01 -4.58 -27.20
CA GLU A 223 -20.41 -4.84 -26.87
C GLU A 223 -20.84 -6.27 -27.23
N GLU A 224 -20.37 -6.79 -28.36
CA GLU A 224 -20.70 -8.14 -28.81
C GLU A 224 -19.81 -9.20 -28.13
N SER A 225 -18.49 -9.09 -28.19
CA SER A 225 -17.60 -10.18 -27.80
C SER A 225 -17.14 -10.10 -26.35
N TYR A 226 -17.59 -11.05 -25.52
CA TYR A 226 -17.13 -11.22 -24.14
C TYR A 226 -15.59 -11.27 -24.01
N ARG A 227 -14.92 -12.01 -24.90
CA ARG A 227 -13.45 -12.16 -24.86
C ARG A 227 -12.74 -10.84 -25.12
N SER A 228 -13.18 -10.09 -26.12
CA SER A 228 -12.64 -8.76 -26.45
C SER A 228 -12.89 -7.78 -25.30
N ARG A 229 -14.08 -7.83 -24.70
CA ARG A 229 -14.48 -7.03 -23.52
C ARG A 229 -13.53 -7.26 -22.35
N VAL A 230 -13.38 -8.52 -21.93
CA VAL A 230 -12.54 -8.90 -20.79
C VAL A 230 -11.07 -8.59 -21.03
N LEU A 231 -10.54 -8.97 -22.19
CA LEU A 231 -9.12 -8.74 -22.53
C LEU A 231 -8.79 -7.25 -22.53
N THR A 232 -9.66 -6.43 -23.12
CA THR A 232 -9.46 -4.97 -23.19
C THR A 232 -9.49 -4.35 -21.80
N LEU A 233 -10.51 -4.63 -21.00
CA LEU A 233 -10.63 -4.05 -19.65
C LEU A 233 -9.46 -4.49 -18.74
N CYS A 234 -9.07 -5.77 -18.80
CA CYS A 234 -7.93 -6.27 -18.03
C CYS A 234 -6.60 -5.64 -18.46
N ALA A 235 -6.35 -5.53 -19.77
CA ALA A 235 -5.13 -4.90 -20.29
C ALA A 235 -5.04 -3.42 -19.86
N LEU A 236 -6.14 -2.68 -19.93
CA LEU A 236 -6.21 -1.30 -19.47
C LEU A 236 -5.97 -1.19 -17.96
N TYR A 237 -6.53 -2.08 -17.16
CA TYR A 237 -6.27 -2.11 -15.71
C TYR A 237 -4.82 -2.48 -15.36
N VAL A 238 -4.16 -3.35 -16.13
CA VAL A 238 -2.70 -3.57 -16.02
C VAL A 238 -1.94 -2.27 -16.29
N ALA A 239 -2.31 -1.53 -17.34
CA ALA A 239 -1.68 -0.23 -17.66
C ALA A 239 -1.86 0.82 -16.56
N GLN A 240 -2.93 0.75 -15.76
CA GLN A 240 -3.09 1.62 -14.58
C GLN A 240 -2.22 1.17 -13.40
N GLY A 241 -2.07 -0.15 -13.21
CA GLY A 241 -1.33 -0.73 -12.10
C GLY A 241 0.18 -0.50 -12.20
N ILE A 242 0.76 -0.69 -13.39
CA ILE A 242 2.22 -0.57 -13.59
C ILE A 242 2.76 0.78 -13.11
N PRO A 243 2.19 1.92 -13.53
CA PRO A 243 2.73 3.20 -13.10
C PRO A 243 2.50 3.49 -11.62
N TRP A 244 1.38 3.02 -11.05
CA TRP A 244 1.12 3.13 -9.62
C TRP A 244 2.20 2.42 -8.79
N GLY A 245 2.48 1.15 -9.10
CA GLY A 245 3.52 0.39 -8.42
C GLY A 245 4.92 0.96 -8.64
N PHE A 246 5.20 1.43 -9.87
CA PHE A 246 6.48 2.05 -10.18
C PHE A 246 6.73 3.31 -9.35
N ILE A 247 5.75 4.20 -9.23
CA ILE A 247 5.93 5.45 -8.46
C ILE A 247 6.01 5.16 -6.97
N THR A 248 5.05 4.41 -6.43
CA THR A 248 4.88 4.24 -4.98
C THR A 248 5.92 3.34 -4.33
N VAL A 249 6.52 2.42 -5.10
CA VAL A 249 7.52 1.47 -4.58
C VAL A 249 8.87 1.73 -5.25
N THR A 250 8.99 1.47 -6.55
CA THR A 250 10.26 1.43 -7.26
C THR A 250 11.00 2.75 -7.25
N PHE A 251 10.33 3.82 -7.67
CA PHE A 251 10.95 5.11 -7.90
C PHE A 251 11.29 5.81 -6.59
N VAL A 252 10.40 5.75 -5.59
CA VAL A 252 10.66 6.27 -4.25
C VAL A 252 11.82 5.55 -3.57
N THR A 253 11.87 4.21 -3.68
CA THR A 253 12.99 3.42 -3.13
C THR A 253 14.31 3.79 -3.81
N TYR A 254 14.31 3.96 -5.13
CA TYR A 254 15.48 4.41 -5.87
C TYR A 254 15.97 5.78 -5.40
N LEU A 255 15.09 6.78 -5.31
CA LEU A 255 15.48 8.12 -4.84
C LEU A 255 15.97 8.13 -3.40
N ALA A 256 15.36 7.33 -2.52
CA ALA A 256 15.83 7.17 -1.15
C ALA A 256 17.26 6.61 -1.10
N ALA A 257 17.57 5.60 -1.93
CA ALA A 257 18.91 5.04 -2.04
C ALA A 257 19.95 6.03 -2.61
N GLU A 258 19.53 6.99 -3.43
CA GLU A 258 20.35 8.10 -3.92
C GLU A 258 20.52 9.24 -2.88
N GLY A 259 19.96 9.08 -1.67
CA GLY A 259 20.11 10.04 -0.57
C GLY A 259 19.11 11.20 -0.60
N VAL A 260 18.03 11.13 -1.38
CA VAL A 260 16.97 12.15 -1.38
C VAL A 260 16.27 12.20 -0.02
N ALA A 261 16.12 13.40 0.53
CA ALA A 261 15.53 13.60 1.84
C ALA A 261 14.07 13.13 1.91
N ALA A 262 13.65 12.57 3.06
CA ALA A 262 12.31 12.05 3.28
C ALA A 262 11.19 13.06 2.97
N LYS A 263 11.42 14.35 3.28
CA LYS A 263 10.47 15.44 2.97
C LYS A 263 10.23 15.58 1.46
N GLU A 264 11.27 15.45 0.64
CA GLU A 264 11.16 15.54 -0.82
C GLU A 264 10.49 14.30 -1.41
N LEU A 265 10.76 13.11 -0.86
CA LEU A 265 10.04 11.88 -1.22
C LEU A 265 8.55 11.98 -0.91
N ALA A 266 8.19 12.49 0.28
CA ALA A 266 6.80 12.73 0.67
C ALA A 266 6.12 13.75 -0.26
N PHE A 267 6.83 14.80 -0.66
CA PHE A 267 6.34 15.77 -1.64
C PHE A 267 6.08 15.12 -3.01
N LEU A 268 7.01 14.30 -3.50
CA LEU A 268 6.84 13.55 -4.75
C LEU A 268 5.63 12.62 -4.71
N LEU A 269 5.47 11.85 -3.62
CA LEU A 269 4.31 10.97 -3.41
C LEU A 269 3.01 11.76 -3.37
N THR A 270 3.00 12.91 -2.69
CA THR A 270 1.82 13.78 -2.61
C THR A 270 1.40 14.27 -4.00
N LEU A 271 2.35 14.79 -4.79
CA LEU A 271 2.05 15.24 -6.15
C LEU A 271 1.68 14.10 -7.10
N GLY A 272 2.31 12.92 -6.95
CA GLY A 272 1.99 11.74 -7.74
C GLY A 272 0.58 11.20 -7.45
N THR A 273 0.11 11.30 -6.21
CA THR A 273 -1.20 10.77 -5.80
C THR A 273 -2.34 11.79 -5.94
N LEU A 274 -2.04 13.10 -5.97
CA LEU A 274 -3.05 14.16 -6.06
C LEU A 274 -4.05 13.98 -7.23
N PRO A 275 -3.64 13.66 -8.48
CA PRO A 275 -4.59 13.48 -9.58
C PRO A 275 -5.60 12.35 -9.39
N TRP A 276 -5.26 11.32 -8.58
CA TRP A 276 -6.17 10.24 -8.23
C TRP A 276 -7.29 10.69 -7.29
N SER A 277 -7.01 11.71 -6.46
CA SER A 277 -8.00 12.32 -5.57
C SER A 277 -8.94 13.27 -6.33
N LEU A 278 -8.42 13.96 -7.35
CA LEU A 278 -9.18 14.91 -8.18
C LEU A 278 -9.84 14.27 -9.40
N LYS A 279 -9.75 12.94 -9.57
CA LYS A 279 -10.23 12.23 -10.75
C LYS A 279 -11.74 12.40 -11.01
N PHE A 280 -12.53 12.72 -9.98
CA PHE A 280 -13.96 13.03 -10.12
C PHE A 280 -14.24 14.23 -11.04
N LEU A 281 -13.26 15.11 -11.24
CA LEU A 281 -13.37 16.23 -12.18
C LEU A 281 -13.43 15.76 -13.64
N TRP A 282 -12.87 14.59 -13.95
CA TRP A 282 -12.89 14.05 -15.32
C TRP A 282 -14.26 13.54 -15.74
N GLY A 283 -15.06 13.03 -14.82
CA GLY A 283 -16.38 12.47 -15.11
C GLY A 283 -17.24 13.41 -15.98
N PRO A 284 -17.52 14.64 -15.53
CA PRO A 284 -18.31 15.60 -16.31
C PRO A 284 -17.67 15.99 -17.65
N VAL A 285 -16.33 16.05 -17.71
CA VAL A 285 -15.61 16.42 -18.95
C VAL A 285 -15.75 15.32 -20.00
N ILE A 286 -15.53 14.06 -19.61
CA ILE A 286 -15.67 12.89 -20.50
C ILE A 286 -17.13 12.68 -20.88
N ASP A 287 -18.07 12.90 -19.96
CA ASP A 287 -19.51 12.79 -20.25
C ASP A 287 -19.99 13.91 -21.19
N ARG A 288 -19.36 15.09 -21.16
CA ARG A 288 -19.67 16.21 -22.06
C ARG A 288 -19.11 16.03 -23.46
N TYR A 289 -17.82 15.77 -23.55
CA TYR A 289 -17.10 15.78 -24.81
C TYR A 289 -16.93 14.34 -25.31
N GLN A 290 -17.85 13.89 -26.16
CA GLN A 290 -17.89 12.52 -26.66
C GLN A 290 -17.66 12.49 -28.16
N TYR A 291 -16.59 11.84 -28.62
CA TYR A 291 -16.40 11.61 -30.05
C TYR A 291 -17.03 10.28 -30.47
N ARG A 292 -18.37 10.27 -30.53
CA ARG A 292 -19.21 9.07 -30.70
C ARG A 292 -18.81 8.21 -31.91
N GLN A 293 -18.31 8.82 -32.99
CA GLN A 293 -17.88 8.10 -34.19
C GLN A 293 -16.78 7.05 -33.91
N MET A 294 -15.89 7.26 -32.94
CA MET A 294 -14.81 6.33 -32.60
C MET A 294 -15.02 5.60 -31.26
N GLY A 295 -16.23 5.67 -30.70
CA GLY A 295 -16.55 5.21 -29.36
C GLY A 295 -16.67 6.35 -28.35
N ARG A 296 -17.49 6.15 -27.33
CA ARG A 296 -17.79 7.18 -26.32
C ARG A 296 -16.60 7.44 -25.38
N ARG A 297 -15.82 6.41 -25.07
CA ARG A 297 -14.78 6.42 -24.02
C ARG A 297 -13.37 6.15 -24.57
N ARG A 298 -13.27 5.41 -25.67
CA ARG A 298 -12.05 4.94 -26.34
C ARG A 298 -11.14 6.08 -26.79
N PRO A 299 -11.63 7.18 -27.40
CA PRO A 299 -10.77 8.31 -27.73
C PRO A 299 -10.05 8.89 -26.50
N TRP A 300 -10.74 9.00 -25.36
CA TRP A 300 -10.15 9.48 -24.10
C TRP A 300 -9.08 8.52 -23.55
N ILE A 301 -9.30 7.21 -23.65
CA ILE A 301 -8.31 6.19 -23.27
C ILE A 301 -7.03 6.33 -24.12
N LEU A 302 -7.16 6.51 -25.44
CA LEU A 302 -6.03 6.66 -26.35
C LEU A 302 -5.28 7.99 -26.14
N ILE A 303 -6.01 9.09 -25.89
CA ILE A 303 -5.42 10.39 -25.53
C ILE A 303 -4.62 10.26 -24.23
N ALA A 304 -5.20 9.61 -23.22
CA ALA A 304 -4.53 9.38 -21.94
C ALA A 304 -3.25 8.55 -22.10
N GLN A 305 -3.29 7.44 -22.85
CA GLN A 305 -2.11 6.61 -23.10
C GLN A 305 -1.02 7.33 -23.88
N SER A 306 -1.40 8.09 -24.91
CA SER A 306 -0.47 8.90 -25.68
C SER A 306 0.20 9.97 -24.80
N GLY A 307 -0.57 10.62 -23.92
CA GLY A 307 -0.07 11.57 -22.94
C GLY A 307 0.91 10.93 -21.95
N MET A 308 0.57 9.76 -21.39
CA MET A 308 1.47 9.01 -20.52
C MET A 308 2.79 8.67 -21.21
N ILE A 309 2.76 8.17 -22.44
CA ILE A 309 3.96 7.82 -23.22
C ILE A 309 4.81 9.07 -23.50
N LEU A 310 4.18 10.18 -23.92
CA LEU A 310 4.87 11.44 -24.20
C LEU A 310 5.58 11.96 -22.95
N VAL A 311 4.86 12.03 -21.83
CA VAL A 311 5.38 12.56 -20.55
C VAL A 311 6.49 11.65 -20.01
N LEU A 312 6.33 10.34 -20.10
CA LEU A 312 7.37 9.41 -19.67
C LEU A 312 8.63 9.48 -20.55
N SER A 313 8.46 9.79 -21.83
CA SER A 313 9.58 10.03 -22.76
C SER A 313 10.38 11.29 -22.41
N THR A 314 9.77 12.31 -21.81
CA THR A 314 10.50 13.52 -21.40
C THR A 314 11.46 13.25 -20.23
N ILE A 315 11.14 12.28 -19.37
CA ILE A 315 12.04 11.88 -18.26
C ILE A 315 13.37 11.33 -18.80
N LEU A 316 13.35 10.67 -19.97
CA LEU A 316 14.57 10.14 -20.60
C LEU A 316 15.55 11.24 -21.02
N LEU A 317 15.07 12.48 -21.21
CA LEU A 317 15.90 13.64 -21.57
C LEU A 317 16.65 14.20 -20.35
N ILE A 318 16.28 13.81 -19.13
CA ILE A 318 16.91 14.28 -17.90
C ILE A 318 18.18 13.45 -17.64
N PRO A 319 19.39 14.08 -17.57
CA PRO A 319 20.64 13.36 -17.35
C PRO A 319 20.66 12.56 -16.04
N ASN A 320 20.20 13.16 -14.93
CA ASN A 320 20.07 12.51 -13.64
C ASN A 320 18.69 12.86 -13.01
N PRO A 321 17.76 11.90 -12.88
CA PRO A 321 16.47 12.15 -12.23
C PRO A 321 16.60 12.57 -10.75
N ALA A 322 17.68 12.17 -10.06
CA ALA A 322 17.89 12.51 -8.66
C ALA A 322 18.38 13.96 -8.46
N SER A 323 18.82 14.67 -9.50
CA SER A 323 19.37 16.03 -9.35
C SER A 323 18.31 17.12 -9.20
N ASP A 324 17.06 16.87 -9.59
CA ASP A 324 15.96 17.84 -9.51
C ASP A 324 14.64 17.13 -9.19
N VAL A 325 14.43 16.88 -7.90
CA VAL A 325 13.23 16.17 -7.41
C VAL A 325 11.96 16.97 -7.69
N GLN A 326 12.02 18.30 -7.71
CA GLN A 326 10.87 19.14 -8.01
C GLN A 326 10.40 19.01 -9.47
N LEU A 327 11.35 18.99 -10.41
CA LEU A 327 11.06 18.74 -11.82
C LEU A 327 10.44 17.35 -12.00
N ILE A 328 11.03 16.32 -11.38
CA ILE A 328 10.50 14.95 -11.45
C ILE A 328 9.11 14.84 -10.84
N ALA A 329 8.87 15.44 -9.68
CA ALA A 329 7.55 15.46 -9.05
C ALA A 329 6.51 16.17 -9.93
N THR A 330 6.90 17.24 -10.63
CA THR A 330 6.03 17.94 -11.60
C THR A 330 5.71 17.05 -12.81
N ILE A 331 6.70 16.33 -13.33
CA ILE A 331 6.48 15.38 -14.44
C ILE A 331 5.54 14.26 -13.98
N PHE A 332 5.72 13.72 -12.78
CA PHE A 332 4.80 12.71 -12.24
C PHE A 332 3.40 13.24 -12.01
N LEU A 333 3.23 14.49 -11.58
CA LEU A 333 1.91 15.12 -11.50
C LEU A 333 1.22 15.08 -12.87
N ILE A 334 1.90 15.55 -13.93
CA ILE A 334 1.37 15.58 -15.30
C ILE A 334 1.10 14.15 -15.80
N TYR A 335 2.02 13.23 -15.54
CA TYR A 335 1.85 11.82 -15.90
C TYR A 335 0.59 11.24 -15.22
N ASN A 336 0.40 11.52 -13.92
CA ASN A 336 -0.71 10.98 -13.16
C ASN A 336 -2.06 11.61 -13.54
N ILE A 337 -2.08 12.85 -14.04
CA ILE A 337 -3.27 13.47 -14.67
C ILE A 337 -3.77 12.59 -15.83
N PHE A 338 -2.86 12.09 -16.68
CA PHE A 338 -3.23 11.18 -17.75
C PHE A 338 -3.58 9.78 -17.24
N THR A 339 -2.88 9.25 -16.22
CA THR A 339 -3.26 7.95 -15.62
C THR A 339 -4.67 7.97 -15.04
N SER A 340 -5.04 9.05 -14.34
CA SER A 340 -6.36 9.17 -13.72
C SER A 340 -7.45 9.42 -14.77
N LEU A 341 -7.12 10.10 -15.87
CA LEU A 341 -8.02 10.22 -17.03
C LEU A 341 -8.29 8.85 -17.69
N GLN A 342 -7.25 8.01 -17.85
CA GLN A 342 -7.42 6.63 -18.34
C GLN A 342 -8.29 5.80 -17.39
N ASP A 343 -8.01 5.85 -16.08
CA ASP A 343 -8.75 5.13 -15.03
C ASP A 343 -10.25 5.45 -15.12
N VAL A 344 -10.61 6.73 -15.09
CA VAL A 344 -12.01 7.18 -15.20
C VAL A 344 -12.64 6.78 -16.52
N SER A 345 -11.92 6.91 -17.63
CA SER A 345 -12.46 6.55 -18.95
C SER A 345 -12.68 5.04 -19.09
N THR A 346 -11.79 4.23 -18.51
CA THR A 346 -11.90 2.76 -18.52
C THR A 346 -13.03 2.28 -17.61
N ASP A 347 -13.18 2.91 -16.44
CA ASP A 347 -14.28 2.62 -15.52
C ASP A 347 -15.64 2.97 -16.14
N ALA A 348 -15.72 4.14 -16.79
CA ALA A 348 -16.90 4.54 -17.54
C ALA A 348 -17.20 3.58 -18.69
N LEU A 349 -16.17 3.12 -19.41
CA LEU A 349 -16.31 2.13 -20.47
C LEU A 349 -16.88 0.81 -19.91
N ALA A 350 -16.38 0.32 -18.77
CA ALA A 350 -16.87 -0.89 -18.13
C ALA A 350 -18.36 -0.77 -17.74
N VAL A 351 -18.77 0.37 -17.17
CA VAL A 351 -20.18 0.67 -16.87
C VAL A 351 -21.06 0.64 -18.13
N ASP A 352 -20.50 1.02 -19.28
CA ASP A 352 -21.25 1.14 -20.54
C ASP A 352 -21.44 -0.19 -21.27
N ILE A 353 -20.50 -1.14 -21.15
CA ILE A 353 -20.44 -2.35 -21.99
C ILE A 353 -20.67 -3.67 -21.24
N LEU A 354 -20.51 -3.68 -19.92
CA LEU A 354 -20.66 -4.92 -19.14
C LEU A 354 -22.12 -5.32 -19.02
N LYS A 355 -22.41 -6.58 -19.37
CA LYS A 355 -23.74 -7.14 -19.16
C LYS A 355 -24.00 -7.39 -17.67
N PRO A 356 -25.26 -7.38 -17.21
CA PRO A 356 -25.60 -7.53 -15.79
C PRO A 356 -24.99 -8.76 -15.09
N HIS A 357 -24.88 -9.89 -15.80
CA HIS A 357 -24.30 -11.15 -15.30
C HIS A 357 -22.76 -11.18 -15.35
N GLU A 358 -22.13 -10.27 -16.11
CA GLU A 358 -20.68 -10.17 -16.27
C GLU A 358 -20.04 -9.30 -15.18
N ILE A 359 -20.78 -8.33 -14.61
CA ILE A 359 -20.25 -7.26 -13.76
C ILE A 359 -19.38 -7.79 -12.62
N GLU A 360 -19.84 -8.74 -11.81
CA GLU A 360 -19.06 -9.30 -10.70
C GLU A 360 -17.79 -10.03 -11.17
N LYS A 361 -17.92 -10.84 -12.21
CA LYS A 361 -16.83 -11.69 -12.71
C LYS A 361 -15.76 -10.84 -13.38
N VAL A 362 -16.14 -9.95 -14.29
CA VAL A 362 -15.19 -9.15 -15.07
C VAL A 362 -14.51 -8.10 -14.20
N ASN A 363 -15.24 -7.45 -13.28
CA ASN A 363 -14.62 -6.53 -12.33
C ASN A 363 -13.57 -7.23 -11.46
N SER A 364 -13.79 -8.50 -11.08
CA SER A 364 -12.78 -9.27 -10.34
C SER A 364 -11.48 -9.45 -11.14
N TYR A 365 -11.58 -9.67 -12.44
CA TYR A 365 -10.42 -9.77 -13.32
C TYR A 365 -9.73 -8.42 -13.48
N MET A 366 -10.50 -7.34 -13.65
CA MET A 366 -9.98 -5.98 -13.77
C MET A 366 -9.14 -5.57 -12.55
N PHE A 367 -9.68 -5.66 -11.33
CA PHE A 367 -8.94 -5.27 -10.12
C PHE A 367 -7.77 -6.20 -9.81
N THR A 368 -7.88 -7.48 -10.16
CA THR A 368 -6.75 -8.42 -10.13
C THR A 368 -5.66 -7.97 -11.09
N SER A 369 -6.00 -7.61 -12.33
CA SER A 369 -5.09 -7.08 -13.34
C SER A 369 -4.40 -5.80 -12.90
N LYS A 370 -5.10 -4.88 -12.21
CA LYS A 370 -4.51 -3.68 -11.63
C LYS A 370 -3.50 -4.00 -10.54
N THR A 371 -3.82 -4.94 -9.66
CA THR A 371 -2.89 -5.41 -8.61
C THR A 371 -1.65 -6.07 -9.23
N LEU A 372 -1.84 -6.91 -10.26
CA LEU A 372 -0.75 -7.51 -11.03
C LEU A 372 0.13 -6.46 -11.69
N GLY A 373 -0.47 -5.45 -12.33
CA GLY A 373 0.25 -4.30 -12.88
C GLY A 373 1.09 -3.61 -11.80
N GLY A 374 0.52 -3.37 -10.61
CA GLY A 374 1.23 -2.82 -9.45
C GLY A 374 2.46 -3.62 -9.05
N MET A 375 2.36 -4.94 -9.01
CA MET A 375 3.52 -5.82 -8.71
C MET A 375 4.59 -5.76 -9.81
N ILE A 376 4.18 -5.73 -11.08
CA ILE A 376 5.11 -5.57 -12.21
C ILE A 376 5.83 -4.23 -12.11
N GLY A 377 5.10 -3.14 -11.84
CA GLY A 377 5.65 -1.79 -11.72
C GLY A 377 6.55 -1.59 -10.49
N GLY A 378 6.16 -2.18 -9.36
CA GLY A 378 6.91 -2.17 -8.11
C GLY A 378 8.07 -3.18 -8.15
N ALA A 379 7.84 -4.39 -7.65
CA ALA A 379 8.90 -5.40 -7.53
C ALA A 379 9.58 -5.74 -8.88
N GLY A 380 8.81 -5.84 -9.97
CA GLY A 380 9.33 -6.22 -11.28
C GLY A 380 10.32 -5.20 -11.86
N LEU A 381 9.87 -3.96 -12.09
CA LEU A 381 10.73 -2.89 -12.61
C LEU A 381 11.80 -2.47 -11.60
N GLY A 382 11.54 -2.57 -10.29
CA GLY A 382 12.54 -2.30 -9.26
C GLY A 382 13.76 -3.22 -9.34
N THR A 383 13.55 -4.51 -9.56
CA THR A 383 14.65 -5.48 -9.76
C THR A 383 15.47 -5.16 -11.02
N ILE A 384 14.81 -4.65 -12.07
CA ILE A 384 15.44 -4.30 -13.35
C ILE A 384 16.37 -3.09 -13.22
N ILE A 385 16.15 -2.18 -12.26
CA ILE A 385 17.03 -1.03 -12.02
C ILE A 385 18.47 -1.46 -11.77
N GLY A 386 18.70 -2.53 -10.98
CA GLY A 386 20.05 -3.03 -10.71
C GLY A 386 20.81 -3.52 -11.95
N ILE A 387 20.10 -3.81 -13.05
CA ILE A 387 20.66 -4.36 -14.29
C ILE A 387 20.86 -3.27 -15.35
N VAL A 388 19.85 -2.43 -15.59
CA VAL A 388 19.83 -1.45 -16.69
C VAL A 388 19.77 0.01 -16.23
N GLY A 389 19.78 0.25 -14.91
CA GLY A 389 19.62 1.56 -14.30
C GLY A 389 18.18 2.10 -14.37
N ILE A 390 17.95 3.22 -13.69
CA ILE A 390 16.62 3.86 -13.61
C ILE A 390 16.08 4.25 -14.98
N LYS A 391 16.94 4.78 -15.86
CA LYS A 391 16.55 5.15 -17.23
C LYS A 391 16.13 3.95 -18.06
N GLY A 392 16.78 2.80 -17.87
CA GLY A 392 16.38 1.56 -18.53
C GLY A 392 15.03 1.06 -18.05
N ALA A 393 14.76 1.12 -16.73
CA ALA A 393 13.47 0.76 -16.16
C ALA A 393 12.32 1.68 -16.63
N ILE A 394 12.58 2.98 -16.79
CA ILE A 394 11.62 3.94 -17.39
C ILE A 394 11.43 3.63 -18.87
N LEU A 395 12.51 3.48 -19.64
CA LEU A 395 12.45 3.19 -21.07
C LEU A 395 11.64 1.92 -21.37
N LEU A 396 11.72 0.90 -20.52
CA LEU A 396 10.98 -0.35 -20.65
C LEU A 396 9.45 -0.17 -20.51
N GLN A 397 8.99 0.86 -19.80
CA GLN A 397 7.55 1.13 -19.65
C GLN A 397 6.92 1.61 -20.96
N ILE A 398 7.66 2.32 -21.82
CA ILE A 398 7.17 2.83 -23.11
C ILE A 398 6.66 1.71 -24.03
N PRO A 399 7.44 0.67 -24.38
CA PRO A 399 6.96 -0.42 -25.22
C PRO A 399 5.85 -1.21 -24.55
N ILE A 400 5.85 -1.36 -23.22
CA ILE A 400 4.74 -2.01 -22.49
C ILE A 400 3.44 -1.22 -22.68
N LEU A 401 3.47 0.10 -22.46
CA LEU A 401 2.30 0.97 -22.66
C LEU A 401 1.86 1.00 -24.13
N LEU A 402 2.79 0.98 -25.09
CA LEU A 402 2.46 0.88 -26.52
C LEU A 402 1.76 -0.43 -26.85
N VAL A 403 2.25 -1.57 -26.35
CA VAL A 403 1.62 -2.88 -26.54
C VAL A 403 0.21 -2.89 -25.93
N ILE A 404 0.05 -2.34 -24.73
CA ILE A 404 -1.28 -2.23 -24.11
C ILE A 404 -2.19 -1.29 -24.91
N MET A 405 -1.65 -0.18 -25.43
CA MET A 405 -2.39 0.78 -26.26
C MET A 405 -2.87 0.18 -27.59
N MET A 406 -2.20 -0.85 -28.12
CA MET A 406 -2.70 -1.57 -29.29
C MET A 406 -4.06 -2.23 -29.03
N VAL A 407 -4.39 -2.61 -27.79
CA VAL A 407 -5.64 -3.27 -27.46
C VAL A 407 -6.86 -2.36 -27.70
N PRO A 408 -7.01 -1.18 -27.04
CA PRO A 408 -8.10 -0.27 -27.34
C PRO A 408 -7.98 0.33 -28.74
N LEU A 409 -6.78 0.45 -29.33
CA LEU A 409 -6.63 0.98 -30.70
C LEU A 409 -7.25 0.04 -31.75
N LEU A 410 -7.15 -1.27 -31.57
CA LEU A 410 -7.63 -2.26 -32.55
C LEU A 410 -9.09 -2.68 -32.33
N MET A 411 -9.67 -2.41 -31.17
CA MET A 411 -11.05 -2.71 -30.81
C MET A 411 -11.98 -1.50 -31.03
N THR A 412 -13.27 -1.75 -31.25
CA THR A 412 -14.34 -0.73 -31.26
C THR A 412 -15.32 -1.02 -30.13
N GLU A 413 -15.94 0.00 -29.54
CA GLU A 413 -16.85 -0.21 -28.41
C GLU A 413 -18.14 -0.88 -28.88
N ARG A 414 -18.72 -0.34 -29.96
CA ARG A 414 -20.01 -0.76 -30.51
C ARG A 414 -19.92 -1.05 -32.01
N PRO A 415 -20.87 -1.83 -32.57
CA PRO A 415 -20.95 -2.07 -34.01
C PRO A 415 -21.18 -0.76 -34.80
N GLY A 416 -20.50 -0.61 -35.94
CA GLY A 416 -20.63 0.57 -36.82
C GLY A 416 -19.74 1.76 -36.45
N GLU A 417 -19.03 1.72 -35.33
CA GLU A 417 -18.05 2.75 -34.96
C GLU A 417 -16.76 2.66 -35.80
N LYS A 418 -16.15 3.81 -36.06
CA LYS A 418 -14.84 3.91 -36.73
C LYS A 418 -13.75 3.31 -35.86
N ARG A 419 -12.96 2.42 -36.46
CA ARG A 419 -11.71 1.95 -35.85
C ARG A 419 -10.65 3.04 -35.92
N PHE A 420 -10.48 3.67 -37.09
CA PHE A 420 -9.50 4.72 -37.30
C PHE A 420 -10.13 6.03 -37.78
N PRO A 421 -9.50 7.19 -37.53
CA PRO A 421 -10.03 8.49 -37.97
C PRO A 421 -10.27 8.62 -39.48
N TRP A 422 -9.54 7.83 -40.28
CA TRP A 422 -9.60 7.81 -41.75
C TRP A 422 -10.54 6.74 -42.33
N ASP A 423 -11.24 5.96 -41.49
CA ASP A 423 -12.24 5.00 -41.95
C ASP A 423 -13.53 5.71 -42.42
N GLU A 424 -14.31 5.07 -43.29
CA GLU A 424 -15.58 5.64 -43.77
C GLU A 424 -16.63 5.76 -42.64
N ASN A 425 -17.40 6.85 -42.66
CA ASN A 425 -18.50 7.07 -41.73
C ASN A 425 -19.69 6.16 -42.06
N GLN A 426 -20.02 5.25 -41.14
CA GLN A 426 -21.24 4.44 -41.23
C GLN A 426 -22.41 5.00 -40.40
N ILE A 427 -22.14 5.99 -39.54
CA ILE A 427 -23.14 6.69 -38.71
C ILE A 427 -23.69 7.88 -39.51
N THR A 428 -25.01 8.04 -39.56
CA THR A 428 -25.69 9.11 -40.31
C THR A 428 -25.52 10.48 -39.64
N GLU A 429 -25.34 11.55 -40.43
CA GLU A 429 -25.15 12.94 -39.95
C GLU A 429 -26.30 13.44 -39.02
N ASP A 430 -27.51 12.88 -39.16
CA ASP A 430 -28.65 13.22 -38.30
C ASP A 430 -28.48 12.76 -36.84
N GLU A 431 -27.77 11.66 -36.57
CA GLU A 431 -27.48 11.19 -35.21
C GLU A 431 -26.37 12.03 -34.54
N GLU A 432 -25.49 12.63 -35.34
CA GLU A 432 -24.34 13.41 -34.89
C GLU A 432 -24.73 14.83 -34.44
N SER A 433 -25.71 15.44 -35.10
CA SER A 433 -26.21 16.80 -34.82
C SER A 433 -27.15 16.89 -33.61
N LEU A 434 -27.84 15.80 -33.25
CA LEU A 434 -28.79 15.76 -32.14
C LEU A 434 -28.14 15.57 -30.76
N GLN A 435 -26.85 15.21 -30.68
CA GLN A 435 -26.29 14.64 -29.44
C GLN A 435 -24.93 15.22 -28.99
N ASN A 436 -24.29 16.09 -29.79
CA ASN A 436 -22.99 16.70 -29.46
C ASN A 436 -23.08 17.93 -28.52
N ASP A 437 -24.29 18.38 -28.18
CA ASP A 437 -24.55 19.66 -27.51
C ASP A 437 -25.03 19.49 -26.05
N ARG A 438 -24.57 18.44 -25.34
CA ARG A 438 -24.87 18.33 -23.90
C ARG A 438 -24.18 19.48 -23.15
N ASP A 439 -25.00 20.38 -22.62
CA ASP A 439 -24.50 21.44 -21.75
C ASP A 439 -24.13 20.87 -20.38
N PHE A 440 -23.15 21.48 -19.70
CA PHE A 440 -22.78 21.08 -18.34
C PHE A 440 -23.98 21.15 -17.39
N SER A 441 -24.91 22.09 -17.62
CA SER A 441 -26.17 22.19 -16.87
C SER A 441 -27.01 20.92 -16.95
N GLU A 442 -27.11 20.31 -18.14
CA GLU A 442 -27.87 19.09 -18.36
C GLU A 442 -27.18 17.88 -17.70
N ILE A 443 -25.85 17.78 -17.80
CA ILE A 443 -25.08 16.73 -17.12
C ILE A 443 -25.27 16.83 -15.62
N ILE A 444 -25.16 18.03 -15.05
CA ILE A 444 -25.39 18.27 -13.61
C ILE A 444 -26.83 17.91 -13.23
N ALA A 445 -27.83 18.21 -14.07
CA ALA A 445 -29.21 17.80 -13.84
C ALA A 445 -29.37 16.27 -13.85
N ASN A 446 -28.76 15.59 -14.81
CA ASN A 446 -28.77 14.13 -14.93
C ASN A 446 -28.05 13.44 -13.75
N VAL A 447 -26.94 14.01 -13.27
CA VAL A 447 -26.25 13.56 -12.06
C VAL A 447 -27.13 13.75 -10.82
N LYS A 448 -27.83 14.88 -10.70
CA LYS A 448 -28.80 15.09 -9.62
C LYS A 448 -29.94 14.07 -9.68
N THR A 449 -30.44 13.75 -10.88
CA THR A 449 -31.44 12.70 -11.07
C THR A 449 -30.90 11.33 -10.64
N ALA A 450 -29.68 10.99 -11.04
CA ALA A 450 -29.04 9.73 -10.65
C ALA A 450 -28.89 9.61 -9.13
N PHE A 451 -28.46 10.67 -8.44
CA PHE A 451 -28.34 10.71 -6.98
C PHE A 451 -29.65 11.01 -6.24
N SER A 452 -30.79 11.12 -6.93
CA SER A 452 -32.10 11.28 -6.28
C SER A 452 -32.63 9.96 -5.70
N LEU A 453 -32.23 8.84 -6.30
CA LEU A 453 -32.64 7.48 -5.91
C LEU A 453 -32.13 7.14 -4.51
N LYS A 454 -32.83 6.23 -3.83
CA LYS A 454 -32.46 5.84 -2.46
C LYS A 454 -31.15 5.05 -2.47
N SER A 455 -31.03 4.09 -3.37
CA SER A 455 -29.88 3.18 -3.46
C SER A 455 -28.60 3.90 -3.83
N THR A 456 -28.67 4.92 -4.69
CA THR A 456 -27.50 5.70 -5.10
C THR A 456 -26.96 6.58 -3.97
N ARG A 457 -27.84 7.19 -3.16
CA ARG A 457 -27.44 7.90 -1.93
C ARG A 457 -26.89 6.97 -0.86
N LEU A 458 -27.42 5.76 -0.74
CA LEU A 458 -26.84 4.75 0.15
C LEU A 458 -25.49 4.24 -0.37
N GLY A 459 -25.28 4.21 -1.69
CA GLY A 459 -23.99 3.93 -2.31
C GLY A 459 -22.91 4.95 -1.91
N ILE A 460 -23.30 6.22 -1.71
CA ILE A 460 -22.42 7.25 -1.15
C ILE A 460 -21.98 6.87 0.27
N VAL A 461 -22.94 6.51 1.13
CA VAL A 461 -22.67 6.11 2.51
C VAL A 461 -21.79 4.87 2.55
N LEU A 462 -22.10 3.85 1.74
CA LEU A 462 -21.32 2.63 1.64
C LEU A 462 -19.88 2.90 1.22
N SER A 463 -19.68 3.76 0.21
CA SER A 463 -18.35 4.21 -0.23
C SER A 463 -17.56 4.90 0.89
N LEU A 464 -18.21 5.72 1.72
CA LEU A 464 -17.58 6.46 2.81
C LEU A 464 -17.23 5.59 4.03
N VAL A 465 -17.90 4.45 4.23
CA VAL A 465 -17.62 3.56 5.37
C VAL A 465 -16.68 2.40 5.05
N LEU A 466 -16.47 2.10 3.77
CA LEU A 466 -15.68 0.94 3.29
C LEU A 466 -14.32 0.79 3.97
N SER A 467 -13.59 1.90 4.09
CA SER A 467 -12.18 1.89 4.47
C SER A 467 -11.92 2.51 5.85
N LEU A 468 -12.95 2.69 6.69
CA LEU A 468 -12.78 3.30 8.02
C LEU A 468 -11.86 2.48 8.93
N SER A 469 -11.82 1.15 8.78
CA SER A 469 -10.88 0.28 9.51
C SER A 469 -9.43 0.38 9.04
N PHE A 470 -9.13 1.19 8.02
CA PHE A 470 -7.76 1.40 7.53
C PHE A 470 -6.88 2.17 8.51
N PHE A 471 -7.44 2.70 9.59
CA PHE A 471 -6.66 3.21 10.72
C PHE A 471 -5.72 2.13 11.32
N LEU A 472 -6.01 0.84 11.13
CA LEU A 472 -5.10 -0.23 11.51
C LEU A 472 -3.85 -0.31 10.62
N ILE A 473 -3.89 0.18 9.39
CA ILE A 473 -2.77 0.01 8.44
C ILE A 473 -1.47 0.66 8.96
N PRO A 474 -1.47 1.88 9.53
CA PRO A 474 -0.29 2.45 10.16
C PRO A 474 0.05 1.84 11.53
N VAL A 475 -0.91 1.16 12.18
CA VAL A 475 -0.70 0.45 13.46
C VAL A 475 0.01 -0.89 13.26
N LEU A 476 -0.25 -1.60 12.16
CA LEU A 476 0.33 -2.93 11.91
C LEU A 476 1.87 -2.96 11.94
N PRO A 477 2.61 -2.01 11.33
CA PRO A 477 4.07 -1.98 11.47
C PRO A 477 4.53 -1.88 12.92
N LEU A 478 3.85 -1.08 13.75
CA LEU A 478 4.18 -0.95 15.17
C LEU A 478 3.99 -2.29 15.89
N LEU A 479 2.85 -2.95 15.65
CA LEU A 479 2.60 -4.28 16.22
C LEU A 479 3.64 -5.30 15.77
N PHE A 480 3.85 -5.46 14.47
CA PHE A 480 4.69 -6.54 13.97
C PHE A 480 6.18 -6.29 14.22
N ILE A 481 6.66 -5.07 14.02
CA ILE A 481 8.10 -4.76 14.08
C ILE A 481 8.50 -4.42 15.52
N ASN A 482 7.75 -3.56 16.22
CA ASN A 482 8.17 -3.07 17.52
C ASN A 482 7.76 -4.00 18.67
N GLU A 483 6.57 -4.63 18.61
CA GLU A 483 6.08 -5.49 19.71
C GLU A 483 6.36 -6.98 19.49
N LEU A 484 6.32 -7.43 18.25
CA LEU A 484 6.49 -8.85 17.90
C LEU A 484 7.89 -9.17 17.34
N ASP A 485 8.81 -8.21 17.35
CA ASP A 485 10.20 -8.35 16.89
C ASP A 485 10.37 -8.89 15.47
N TRP A 486 9.41 -8.64 14.57
CA TRP A 486 9.61 -8.98 13.15
C TRP A 486 10.61 -8.04 12.50
N SER A 487 11.48 -8.59 11.65
CA SER A 487 12.32 -7.75 10.80
C SER A 487 11.48 -6.95 9.80
N GLU A 488 11.94 -5.74 9.49
CA GLU A 488 11.30 -4.90 8.46
C GLU A 488 11.21 -5.62 7.10
N GLU A 489 12.27 -6.36 6.74
CA GLU A 489 12.31 -7.18 5.53
C GLU A 489 11.15 -8.19 5.50
N ARG A 490 10.94 -8.91 6.60
CA ARG A 490 9.88 -9.91 6.72
C ARG A 490 8.49 -9.27 6.64
N PHE A 491 8.28 -8.17 7.35
CA PHE A 491 7.01 -7.45 7.32
C PHE A 491 6.70 -6.96 5.90
N ASN A 492 7.68 -6.34 5.24
CA ASN A 492 7.56 -5.81 3.89
C ASN A 492 7.37 -6.93 2.84
N ALA A 493 8.08 -8.05 2.95
CA ALA A 493 7.90 -9.22 2.08
C ALA A 493 6.50 -9.83 2.24
N THR A 494 5.96 -9.85 3.46
CA THR A 494 4.60 -10.33 3.73
C THR A 494 3.57 -9.36 3.14
N LYS A 495 3.65 -8.07 3.50
CA LYS A 495 2.71 -7.02 3.06
C LYS A 495 2.71 -6.80 1.55
N GLY A 496 3.90 -6.70 0.96
CA GLY A 496 4.12 -6.39 -0.46
C GLY A 496 4.18 -7.62 -1.38
N GLY A 497 4.21 -8.83 -0.82
CA GLY A 497 4.25 -10.08 -1.58
C GLY A 497 3.01 -10.95 -1.30
N LEU A 498 3.07 -11.74 -0.24
CA LEU A 498 2.02 -12.73 0.10
C LEU A 498 0.63 -12.10 0.17
N ILE A 499 0.49 -10.97 0.88
CA ILE A 499 -0.78 -10.30 1.10
C ILE A 499 -1.38 -9.75 -0.20
N LEU A 500 -0.56 -9.32 -1.17
CA LEU A 500 -1.05 -8.92 -2.50
C LEU A 500 -1.60 -10.10 -3.30
N ILE A 501 -0.92 -11.25 -3.27
CA ILE A 501 -1.40 -12.49 -3.92
C ILE A 501 -2.73 -12.93 -3.30
N ILE A 502 -2.81 -12.90 -1.96
CA ILE A 502 -4.03 -13.23 -1.23
C ILE A 502 -5.17 -12.26 -1.56
N THR A 503 -4.86 -10.97 -1.71
CA THR A 503 -5.84 -9.95 -2.14
C THR A 503 -6.40 -10.27 -3.52
N MET A 504 -5.55 -10.62 -4.49
CA MET A 504 -5.98 -11.02 -5.84
C MET A 504 -6.85 -12.27 -5.83
N LEU A 505 -6.49 -13.28 -5.04
CA LEU A 505 -7.32 -14.47 -4.88
C LEU A 505 -8.68 -14.12 -4.25
N GLY A 506 -8.70 -13.21 -3.28
CA GLY A 506 -9.93 -12.70 -2.67
C GLY A 506 -10.82 -11.95 -3.66
N TYR A 507 -10.25 -11.15 -4.58
CA TYR A 507 -11.01 -10.52 -5.67
C TYR A 507 -11.64 -11.57 -6.58
N ILE A 508 -10.87 -12.53 -7.10
CA ILE A 508 -11.36 -13.57 -8.02
C ILE A 508 -12.47 -14.40 -7.35
N VAL A 509 -12.23 -14.91 -6.14
CA VAL A 509 -13.21 -15.71 -5.41
C VAL A 509 -14.43 -14.86 -5.05
N GLY A 510 -14.23 -13.61 -4.64
CA GLY A 510 -15.29 -12.66 -4.36
C GLY A 510 -16.20 -12.42 -5.56
N GLY A 511 -15.64 -12.21 -6.75
CA GLY A 511 -16.40 -12.04 -7.99
C GLY A 511 -17.16 -13.29 -8.41
N GLN A 512 -16.56 -14.47 -8.29
CA GLN A 512 -17.23 -15.74 -8.59
C GLN A 512 -18.39 -16.03 -7.62
N LEU A 513 -18.17 -15.79 -6.32
CA LEU A 513 -19.23 -15.90 -5.33
C LEU A 513 -20.31 -14.85 -5.57
N GLY A 514 -19.94 -13.64 -5.97
CA GLY A 514 -20.87 -12.55 -6.32
C GLY A 514 -21.79 -12.94 -7.47
N LYS A 515 -21.22 -13.51 -8.55
CA LYS A 515 -21.99 -14.05 -9.68
C LYS A 515 -22.98 -15.14 -9.21
N LYS A 516 -22.54 -16.06 -8.36
CA LYS A 516 -23.33 -17.24 -7.95
C LYS A 516 -24.39 -16.95 -6.88
N PHE A 517 -24.05 -16.13 -5.89
CA PHE A 517 -24.85 -15.91 -4.69
C PHE A 517 -25.48 -14.51 -4.62
N GLY A 518 -25.19 -13.66 -5.60
CA GLY A 518 -25.56 -12.24 -5.62
C GLY A 518 -24.56 -11.39 -4.85
N GLY A 519 -24.04 -10.33 -5.48
CA GLY A 519 -23.00 -9.50 -4.88
C GLY A 519 -23.37 -8.90 -3.53
N LYS A 520 -24.63 -8.46 -3.36
CA LYS A 520 -25.15 -7.91 -2.09
C LYS A 520 -25.05 -8.91 -0.93
N ALA A 521 -25.36 -10.19 -1.17
CA ALA A 521 -25.27 -11.22 -0.16
C ALA A 521 -23.82 -11.51 0.23
N VAL A 522 -22.92 -11.58 -0.76
CA VAL A 522 -21.48 -11.78 -0.50
C VAL A 522 -20.90 -10.66 0.34
N ILE A 523 -21.28 -9.39 0.09
CA ILE A 523 -20.86 -8.24 0.91
C ILE A 523 -21.26 -8.47 2.38
N ILE A 524 -22.54 -8.76 2.63
CA ILE A 524 -23.08 -8.87 4.00
C ILE A 524 -22.41 -10.02 4.78
N TYR A 525 -22.36 -11.22 4.18
CA TYR A 525 -21.78 -12.39 4.85
C TYR A 525 -20.27 -12.27 5.04
N SER A 526 -19.57 -11.72 4.05
CA SER A 526 -18.11 -11.54 4.12
C SER A 526 -17.73 -10.41 5.07
N ALA A 527 -18.50 -9.32 5.13
CA ALA A 527 -18.27 -8.25 6.10
C ALA A 527 -18.48 -8.74 7.54
N LEU A 528 -19.51 -9.56 7.80
CA LEU A 528 -19.68 -10.20 9.10
C LEU A 528 -18.52 -11.15 9.42
N GLY A 529 -18.13 -12.00 8.47
CA GLY A 529 -16.98 -12.89 8.63
C GLY A 529 -15.67 -12.14 8.88
N GLY A 530 -15.45 -11.02 8.18
CA GLY A 530 -14.31 -10.13 8.35
C GLY A 530 -14.29 -9.52 9.75
N ALA A 531 -15.42 -8.96 10.20
CA ALA A 531 -15.54 -8.42 11.55
C ALA A 531 -15.28 -9.47 12.64
N LEU A 532 -15.75 -10.71 12.44
CA LEU A 532 -15.47 -11.83 13.36
C LEU A 532 -13.97 -12.22 13.35
N LEU A 533 -13.31 -12.22 12.20
CA LEU A 533 -11.87 -12.47 12.09
C LEU A 533 -11.06 -11.35 12.76
N THR A 534 -11.42 -10.09 12.53
CA THR A 534 -10.79 -8.93 13.17
C THR A 534 -11.01 -8.97 14.69
N THR A 535 -12.21 -9.32 15.15
CA THR A 535 -12.49 -9.55 16.57
C THR A 535 -11.63 -10.68 17.13
N THR A 536 -11.54 -11.79 16.40
CA THR A 536 -10.72 -12.95 16.82
C THR A 536 -9.26 -12.53 16.96
N TRP A 537 -8.73 -11.75 16.02
CA TRP A 537 -7.38 -11.23 16.08
C TRP A 537 -7.14 -10.44 17.37
N GLY A 538 -8.03 -9.50 17.70
CA GLY A 538 -7.94 -8.71 18.93
C GLY A 538 -8.04 -9.54 20.21
N LEU A 539 -8.89 -10.58 20.24
CA LEU A 539 -9.11 -11.40 21.45
C LEU A 539 -8.04 -12.48 21.68
N THR A 540 -7.15 -12.72 20.73
CA THR A 540 -6.14 -13.78 20.80
C THR A 540 -4.72 -13.23 20.92
N GLU A 541 -4.54 -12.15 21.68
CA GLU A 541 -3.24 -11.55 21.96
C GLU A 541 -2.20 -12.57 22.44
N ASN A 542 -2.62 -13.49 23.32
CA ASN A 542 -1.79 -14.59 23.82
C ASN A 542 -1.18 -15.50 22.73
N TRP A 543 -1.67 -15.43 21.49
CA TRP A 543 -1.22 -16.25 20.35
C TRP A 543 -0.36 -15.47 19.37
N TRP A 544 -0.13 -14.16 19.59
CA TRP A 544 0.57 -13.31 18.62
C TRP A 544 2.06 -13.61 18.48
N SER A 545 2.68 -14.22 19.50
CA SER A 545 4.04 -14.76 19.41
C SER A 545 4.17 -15.92 18.42
N ASN A 546 3.05 -16.52 17.99
CA ASN A 546 3.05 -17.54 16.96
C ASN A 546 2.96 -16.92 15.57
N ASP A 547 4.09 -16.91 14.89
CA ASP A 547 4.24 -16.43 13.51
C ASP A 547 3.26 -17.03 12.51
N LEU A 548 3.04 -18.35 12.57
CA LEU A 548 2.12 -19.02 11.66
C LEU A 548 0.68 -18.53 11.90
N PHE A 549 0.31 -18.32 13.16
CA PHE A 549 -0.99 -17.75 13.51
C PHE A 549 -1.13 -16.34 12.92
N MET A 550 -0.14 -15.46 13.13
CA MET A 550 -0.17 -14.07 12.67
C MET A 550 -0.24 -13.95 11.14
N ILE A 551 0.57 -14.73 10.42
CA ILE A 551 0.53 -14.77 8.95
C ILE A 551 -0.84 -15.29 8.47
N SER A 552 -1.37 -16.33 9.11
CA SER A 552 -2.63 -16.96 8.72
C SER A 552 -3.81 -16.02 8.93
N ILE A 553 -3.93 -15.39 10.12
CA ILE A 553 -5.06 -14.51 10.43
C ILE A 553 -5.02 -13.25 9.56
N TRP A 554 -3.83 -12.68 9.32
CA TRP A 554 -3.68 -11.53 8.42
C TRP A 554 -4.07 -11.89 6.98
N SER A 555 -3.64 -13.05 6.50
CA SER A 555 -3.98 -13.54 5.16
C SER A 555 -5.49 -13.77 5.01
N ILE A 556 -6.10 -14.49 5.95
CA ILE A 556 -7.53 -14.81 5.89
C ILE A 556 -8.37 -13.52 5.99
N ARG A 557 -8.02 -12.60 6.89
CA ARG A 557 -8.70 -11.29 6.99
C ARG A 557 -8.59 -10.50 5.69
N THR A 558 -7.39 -10.43 5.11
CA THR A 558 -7.16 -9.73 3.83
C THR A 558 -7.98 -10.35 2.71
N PHE A 559 -8.00 -11.68 2.61
CA PHE A 559 -8.79 -12.41 1.62
C PHE A 559 -10.29 -12.06 1.71
N VAL A 560 -10.84 -12.07 2.92
CA VAL A 560 -12.26 -11.76 3.17
C VAL A 560 -12.55 -10.29 2.88
N PHE A 561 -11.68 -9.37 3.27
CA PHE A 561 -11.85 -7.94 2.97
C PHE A 561 -11.78 -7.65 1.47
N ALA A 562 -10.91 -8.34 0.73
CA ALA A 562 -10.85 -8.25 -0.73
C ALA A 562 -12.17 -8.72 -1.37
N MET A 563 -12.78 -9.80 -0.88
CA MET A 563 -14.11 -10.25 -1.33
C MET A 563 -15.20 -9.19 -1.09
N VAL A 564 -15.19 -8.53 0.07
CA VAL A 564 -16.12 -7.44 0.41
C VAL A 564 -15.95 -6.28 -0.58
N SER A 565 -14.72 -5.78 -0.72
CA SER A 565 -14.39 -4.64 -1.59
C SER A 565 -14.81 -4.90 -3.03
N MET A 566 -14.53 -6.10 -3.54
CA MET A 566 -14.86 -6.48 -4.91
C MET A 566 -16.36 -6.39 -5.20
N ASN A 567 -17.17 -6.98 -4.32
CA ASN A 567 -18.62 -6.98 -4.52
C ASN A 567 -19.22 -5.58 -4.32
N ILE A 568 -18.60 -4.73 -3.51
CA ILE A 568 -19.01 -3.33 -3.39
C ILE A 568 -18.72 -2.56 -4.69
N PHE A 569 -17.56 -2.74 -5.32
CA PHE A 569 -17.27 -2.11 -6.62
C PHE A 569 -18.29 -2.51 -7.69
N SER A 570 -18.63 -3.80 -7.76
CA SER A 570 -19.69 -4.30 -8.66
C SER A 570 -21.07 -3.76 -8.32
N LEU A 571 -21.42 -3.65 -7.04
CA LEU A 571 -22.68 -3.04 -6.61
C LEU A 571 -22.75 -1.56 -7.02
N MET A 572 -21.65 -0.80 -6.89
CA MET A 572 -21.59 0.60 -7.32
C MET A 572 -21.78 0.74 -8.83
N MET A 573 -21.22 -0.18 -9.63
CA MET A 573 -21.51 -0.21 -11.08
C MET A 573 -22.98 -0.51 -11.36
N LYS A 574 -23.59 -1.48 -10.68
CA LYS A 574 -25.01 -1.86 -10.89
C LYS A 574 -25.99 -0.71 -10.63
N ILE A 575 -25.75 0.07 -9.59
CA ILE A 575 -26.60 1.23 -9.25
C ILE A 575 -26.23 2.51 -10.02
N THR A 576 -25.21 2.46 -10.89
CA THR A 576 -24.81 3.60 -11.71
C THR A 576 -25.67 3.67 -12.98
N TRP A 577 -26.13 4.87 -13.31
CA TRP A 577 -26.84 5.14 -14.54
C TRP A 577 -25.84 5.39 -15.67
N SER A 578 -25.90 4.57 -16.72
CA SER A 578 -24.96 4.63 -17.85
C SER A 578 -24.92 6.00 -18.53
N GLU A 579 -26.00 6.78 -18.51
CA GLU A 579 -26.04 8.10 -19.14
C GLU A 579 -25.00 9.07 -18.57
N VAL A 580 -24.75 8.99 -17.26
CA VAL A 580 -23.74 9.78 -16.51
C VAL A 580 -22.73 8.86 -15.82
N GLY A 581 -22.46 7.70 -16.44
CA GLY A 581 -21.65 6.65 -15.83
C GLY A 581 -20.26 7.11 -15.44
N GLY A 582 -19.63 7.93 -16.28
CA GLY A 582 -18.31 8.51 -16.01
C GLY A 582 -18.29 9.42 -14.78
N THR A 583 -19.35 10.21 -14.58
CA THR A 583 -19.47 11.09 -13.41
C THR A 583 -19.89 10.33 -12.15
N GLN A 584 -20.95 9.54 -12.22
CA GLN A 584 -21.54 8.90 -11.04
C GLN A 584 -20.66 7.79 -10.47
N PHE A 585 -20.13 6.90 -11.29
CA PHE A 585 -19.27 5.81 -10.80
C PHE A 585 -17.97 6.35 -10.20
N THR A 586 -17.37 7.34 -10.88
CA THR A 586 -16.16 7.99 -10.39
C THR A 586 -16.37 8.70 -9.06
N ALA A 587 -17.56 9.27 -8.82
CA ALA A 587 -17.89 9.86 -7.53
C ALA A 587 -17.88 8.82 -6.39
N TYR A 588 -18.38 7.60 -6.63
CA TYR A 588 -18.26 6.52 -5.64
C TYR A 588 -16.80 6.16 -5.37
N MET A 589 -16.01 5.94 -6.43
CA MET A 589 -14.59 5.61 -6.31
C MET A 589 -13.80 6.71 -5.58
N ALA A 590 -14.09 7.98 -5.85
CA ALA A 590 -13.48 9.10 -5.16
C ALA A 590 -13.84 9.11 -3.66
N MET A 591 -15.08 8.76 -3.30
CA MET A 591 -15.48 8.67 -1.90
C MET A 591 -14.93 7.45 -1.17
N MET A 592 -14.67 6.34 -1.85
CA MET A 592 -13.92 5.22 -1.29
C MET A 592 -12.48 5.61 -0.96
N ASN A 593 -11.84 6.39 -1.84
CA ASN A 593 -10.51 6.95 -1.55
C ASN A 593 -10.57 7.93 -0.37
N LEU A 594 -11.61 8.79 -0.30
CA LEU A 594 -11.83 9.68 0.83
C LEU A 594 -12.04 8.90 2.14
N SER A 595 -12.78 7.78 2.10
CA SER A 595 -12.94 6.87 3.24
C SER A 595 -11.60 6.37 3.76
N ALA A 596 -10.67 6.00 2.87
CA ALA A 596 -9.34 5.55 3.25
C ALA A 596 -8.53 6.67 3.92
N ILE A 597 -8.61 7.91 3.40
CA ILE A 597 -7.96 9.08 4.02
C ILE A 597 -8.51 9.32 5.42
N ILE A 598 -9.83 9.29 5.58
CA ILE A 598 -10.48 9.42 6.90
C ILE A 598 -9.99 8.30 7.82
N GLY A 599 -9.97 7.05 7.35
CA GLY A 599 -9.43 5.91 8.08
C GLY A 599 -8.00 6.15 8.57
N TYR A 600 -7.09 6.60 7.70
CA TYR A 600 -5.72 6.92 8.13
C TYR A 600 -5.66 8.06 9.15
N GLN A 601 -6.49 9.09 9.01
CA GLN A 601 -6.55 10.20 9.97
C GLN A 601 -7.13 9.80 11.32
N LEU A 602 -7.91 8.71 11.39
CA LEU A 602 -8.39 8.14 12.65
C LEU A 602 -7.28 7.39 13.42
N THR A 603 -6.13 7.12 12.80
CA THR A 603 -5.04 6.34 13.42
C THR A 603 -4.54 7.03 14.69
N ASP A 604 -3.97 8.23 14.61
CA ASP A 604 -3.40 8.93 15.76
C ASP A 604 -4.40 9.16 16.92
N PRO A 605 -5.61 9.71 16.72
CA PRO A 605 -6.54 9.97 17.83
C PRO A 605 -7.11 8.71 18.51
N ILE A 606 -7.03 7.54 17.85
CA ILE A 606 -7.50 6.27 18.42
C ILE A 606 -6.30 5.47 18.97
N ALA A 607 -5.24 5.29 18.18
CA ALA A 607 -4.06 4.51 18.54
C ALA A 607 -3.33 5.07 19.75
N SER A 608 -3.19 6.39 19.88
CA SER A 608 -2.55 7.01 21.06
C SER A 608 -3.31 6.78 22.38
N ARG A 609 -4.55 6.28 22.32
CA ARG A 609 -5.41 6.09 23.50
C ARG A 609 -5.58 4.65 23.90
N PHE A 610 -5.53 3.73 22.95
CA PHE A 610 -5.96 2.35 23.18
C PHE A 610 -4.90 1.33 22.78
N ASP A 611 -4.90 0.20 23.49
CA ASP A 611 -4.05 -0.95 23.24
C ASP A 611 -4.40 -1.69 21.94
N TYR A 612 -3.48 -2.50 21.41
CA TYR A 612 -3.68 -3.22 20.16
C TYR A 612 -4.96 -4.09 20.14
N PRO A 613 -5.28 -4.90 21.17
CA PRO A 613 -6.54 -5.65 21.23
C PRO A 613 -7.76 -4.76 21.03
N THR A 614 -7.85 -3.63 21.73
CA THR A 614 -8.97 -2.69 21.60
C THR A 614 -9.04 -2.08 20.21
N LEU A 615 -7.90 -1.75 19.59
CA LEU A 615 -7.86 -1.24 18.22
C LEU A 615 -8.47 -2.24 17.23
N PHE A 616 -8.17 -3.53 17.35
CA PHE A 616 -8.81 -4.55 16.52
C PHE A 616 -10.33 -4.66 16.77
N LEU A 617 -10.78 -4.53 18.03
CA LEU A 617 -12.22 -4.55 18.35
C LEU A 617 -12.96 -3.33 17.79
N ILE A 618 -12.35 -2.14 17.84
CA ILE A 618 -12.89 -0.92 17.20
C ILE A 618 -12.98 -1.11 15.69
N ALA A 619 -11.94 -1.66 15.06
CA ALA A 619 -11.94 -1.94 13.63
C ALA A 619 -13.04 -2.92 13.23
N ALA A 620 -13.29 -3.97 14.03
CA ALA A 620 -14.37 -4.92 13.79
C ALA A 620 -15.75 -4.24 13.82
N VAL A 621 -15.98 -3.29 14.73
CA VAL A 621 -17.23 -2.50 14.76
C VAL A 621 -17.36 -1.66 13.48
N LEU A 622 -16.30 -0.95 13.07
CA LEU A 622 -16.32 -0.14 11.85
C LEU A 622 -16.60 -0.98 10.60
N GLU A 623 -16.03 -2.18 10.51
CA GLU A 623 -16.29 -3.13 9.40
C GLU A 623 -17.77 -3.52 9.30
N THR A 624 -18.48 -3.66 10.43
CA THR A 624 -19.92 -3.99 10.41
C THR A 624 -20.81 -2.86 9.89
N LEU A 625 -20.33 -1.61 9.84
CA LEU A 625 -21.08 -0.49 9.24
C LEU A 625 -21.36 -0.72 7.76
N ILE A 626 -20.50 -1.49 7.07
CA ILE A 626 -20.71 -1.94 5.69
C ILE A 626 -22.05 -2.69 5.57
N ILE A 627 -22.36 -3.58 6.52
CA ILE A 627 -23.62 -4.37 6.52
C ILE A 627 -24.84 -3.44 6.58
N ILE A 628 -24.80 -2.46 7.48
CA ILE A 628 -25.89 -1.49 7.68
C ILE A 628 -26.07 -0.60 6.45
N ALA A 629 -24.98 -0.15 5.83
CA ALA A 629 -25.04 0.66 4.62
C ALA A 629 -25.56 -0.15 3.42
N THR A 630 -25.14 -1.41 3.28
CA THR A 630 -25.50 -2.27 2.15
C THR A 630 -26.95 -2.76 2.22
N MET A 631 -27.49 -3.07 3.41
CA MET A 631 -28.77 -3.80 3.52
C MET A 631 -29.95 -3.10 2.80
N PHE A 632 -29.94 -1.77 2.73
CA PHE A 632 -31.03 -0.97 2.14
C PHE A 632 -30.83 -0.58 0.68
N ILE A 633 -29.72 -1.00 0.05
CA ILE A 633 -29.44 -0.75 -1.36
C ILE A 633 -30.18 -1.78 -2.20
N ASP A 634 -31.06 -1.31 -3.09
CA ASP A 634 -31.67 -2.11 -4.15
C ASP A 634 -30.77 -2.04 -5.41
N PRO A 635 -30.08 -3.14 -5.77
CA PRO A 635 -29.17 -3.15 -6.91
C PRO A 635 -29.85 -2.81 -8.25
N ASP A 636 -31.15 -3.03 -8.35
CA ASP A 636 -31.92 -2.89 -9.60
C ASP A 636 -32.72 -1.58 -9.66
N GLU A 637 -32.71 -0.74 -8.61
CA GLU A 637 -33.51 0.49 -8.54
C GLU A 637 -33.21 1.39 -9.73
N THR A 638 -31.94 1.71 -9.98
CA THR A 638 -31.52 2.59 -11.07
C THR A 638 -32.00 2.11 -12.42
N ARG A 639 -31.82 0.81 -12.72
CA ARG A 639 -32.26 0.23 -13.98
C ARG A 639 -33.79 0.31 -14.13
N ARG A 640 -34.52 -0.03 -13.07
CA ARG A 640 -35.98 -0.02 -13.06
C ARG A 640 -36.56 1.39 -13.20
N THR A 641 -35.90 2.42 -12.68
CA THR A 641 -36.44 3.79 -12.65
C THR A 641 -35.92 4.72 -13.75
N LEU A 642 -34.67 4.54 -14.20
CA LEU A 642 -33.98 5.47 -15.10
C LEU A 642 -33.49 4.85 -16.42
N SER A 643 -33.48 3.53 -16.55
CA SER A 643 -33.04 2.84 -17.78
C SER A 643 -34.21 2.35 -18.65
N ALA A 644 -35.38 3.00 -18.53
CA ALA A 644 -36.59 2.71 -19.29
C ALA A 644 -36.66 3.51 -20.60
#